data_AF-A0A7S2LSF5-F1
#
_entry.id   AF-A0A7S2LSF5-F1
#
_cell.length_a   1.000
_cell.length_b   1.000
_cell.length_c   1.000
_cell.angle_alpha   90.00
_cell.angle_beta   90.00
_cell.angle_gamma   90.00
#
_symmetry.space_group_name_H-M   'P 1'
#
loop_
_entity.id
_entity.type
_entity.pdbx_description
1 polymer ?
#
loop_
_entity_poly.entity_id
_entity_poly.type
_entity_poly.pdbx_seq_one_letter_code
_entity_poly.pdbx_strand_id
1 'polypeptide(L)'
;MGSLRSVVLPRSNRRSFFGMACSRAVQLAQHTGQDRMVHMSAEVKDNLHALKMMRVILSNSDMTYFLDPATPVPSGPPAYNSGNADGSPSCKVALSLSLGNNQQVSTENAKPAEMSFIQFKQMLERFKVDTSKFGTGVARSLDEFYRAVIVDQKSFLVVEDNVLERVVAIVRVSLRIRDSENKLRELRLAAKQMVGGVHQRNQPLAFVLKIPERGQWAEAIERCFEEKLSISSRVQRLCFNIDNDSYRFKEERSASETIPGIMTTYKSHNIIINIKDKANKELKRIGLPQGQQFEIGKSTWSWEPVIDSKEDELMSLLHKNGIDVAEFSAQAFAELYDEVHVSMSATLDVVFGDLRRTIRIVKVWVHAEILNIDHVLVVRAKWQKGTYEEMHLPQPVSMRMGVDQEWTEAVDQALFTRLGLTMDFLAANVHVDRSTHKLTEEVGYSRSYPGLKTMYQVNEISVQILNTGAQLHIGLPSGTDFTFARREEVKGPETQDVVITHWCWLNRDDIEARKKNSVLRMSVQQSIKRCSMNDDSDVEEAEEEDDDGKPMFRVTTSRATSEEGGQNGRVHSPAPLLLASDPDSVAGPAGVIASLMAHQTADWKIAKRAAENIRIPDYSLKDFHKDITSAFPELRLYCVRGDGKGGNQTQSGRTADDEYQRTIGAMFAFYWIMRVDIDGQVGLCYGVDIKRGWQVLSDEQRQEKDLDPDENGKRKKFFDNTDWDVVTNLLVDSNLLRKTHKGLISNPDRALAMLTLLAIHDIMKIELLLPRVPKDMAEFQGYKAGDVVNDHDQALSFVMQYAPQCLPSFCRLASSAQQCLRFTHCKMDYNMGWLVQGEAPPGALFKSFRKVIKDGKAPAWDVAFYFVHWFCDLAAAEPSPLQGCEKFVLKFPHWVIAQFIDSFSVVRELANWKTETQVLEQYLVKRWNDCPMPLPMAGALPTGKGSIAMMRVMLMAQGATPQVMAAWGQQNPEDFNTIAEEMALTGLKDQVYEQEPMPAQGPAILVYYCPAFVQRAGQSHPDSTLQILAQVFRKTREIWPLTSLAADSHVVVRIDALKELDAPAILRPEPGFAWIMTKTSSKEAMVQMVPVSELQKKDIETNKVLSFASGRRSVPRTPQSLIRRMSVRVGSLRFGPRVGSLRFW
;
A
#
# COMPACT_ATOMS: atom_id res chain seq x y z
N MET A 1 -38.81 -46.53 -28.89
CA MET A 1 -38.52 -45.80 -30.13
C MET A 1 -39.64 -44.79 -30.37
N GLY A 2 -39.37 -43.48 -30.30
CA GLY A 2 -40.37 -42.43 -30.54
C GLY A 2 -39.71 -41.25 -31.26
N SER A 3 -40.44 -40.59 -32.16
CA SER A 3 -39.92 -39.46 -32.94
C SER A 3 -39.80 -38.19 -32.09
N LEU A 4 -38.71 -37.44 -32.28
CA LEU A 4 -38.46 -36.14 -31.66
C LEU A 4 -38.51 -35.07 -32.76
N ARG A 5 -39.36 -34.05 -32.62
CA ARG A 5 -39.48 -32.92 -33.54
C ARG A 5 -39.03 -31.65 -32.83
N SER A 6 -38.53 -30.67 -33.59
CA SER A 6 -38.08 -29.38 -33.04
C SER A 6 -38.93 -28.24 -33.58
N VAL A 7 -39.25 -27.26 -32.73
CA VAL A 7 -39.97 -26.04 -33.08
C VAL A 7 -39.19 -24.84 -32.55
N VAL A 8 -39.11 -23.76 -33.32
CA VAL A 8 -38.49 -22.51 -32.86
C VAL A 8 -39.57 -21.65 -32.25
N LEU A 9 -39.40 -21.25 -30.98
CA LEU A 9 -40.38 -20.43 -30.27
C LEU A 9 -40.32 -18.98 -30.77
N PRO A 10 -41.45 -18.38 -31.17
CA PRO A 10 -41.48 -17.00 -31.61
C PRO A 10 -40.98 -16.04 -30.51
N ARG A 11 -40.33 -14.94 -30.91
CA ARG A 11 -39.74 -13.86 -30.08
C ARG A 11 -38.44 -14.18 -29.34
N SER A 12 -38.15 -15.43 -28.99
CA SER A 12 -36.89 -15.79 -28.30
C SER A 12 -35.81 -16.34 -29.22
N ASN A 13 -36.18 -16.75 -30.44
CA ASN A 13 -35.33 -17.51 -31.36
C ASN A 13 -34.76 -18.81 -30.76
N ARG A 14 -35.29 -19.27 -29.61
CA ARG A 14 -34.88 -20.50 -28.95
C ARG A 14 -35.66 -21.67 -29.55
N ARG A 15 -34.94 -22.75 -29.89
CA ARG A 15 -35.53 -23.98 -30.42
C ARG A 15 -35.86 -24.93 -29.28
N SER A 16 -37.11 -25.39 -29.21
CA SER A 16 -37.61 -26.36 -28.23
C SER A 16 -37.98 -27.68 -28.93
N PHE A 17 -37.91 -28.80 -28.23
CA PHE A 17 -38.15 -30.13 -28.80
C PHE A 17 -39.41 -30.76 -28.20
N PHE A 18 -40.24 -31.36 -29.06
CA PHE A 18 -41.48 -32.03 -28.68
C PHE A 18 -41.67 -33.32 -29.48
N GLY A 19 -42.32 -34.32 -28.91
CA GLY A 19 -42.52 -35.62 -29.55
C GLY A 19 -42.48 -36.77 -28.55
N MET A 20 -42.83 -37.96 -29.00
CA MET A 20 -43.09 -39.10 -28.10
C MET A 20 -41.89 -39.46 -27.21
N ALA A 21 -40.66 -39.26 -27.68
CA ALA A 21 -39.47 -39.49 -26.86
C ALA A 21 -39.35 -38.49 -25.70
N CYS A 22 -39.63 -37.20 -25.94
CA CYS A 22 -39.60 -36.15 -24.92
C CYS A 22 -40.73 -36.34 -23.90
N SER A 23 -41.95 -36.62 -24.38
CA SER A 23 -43.11 -36.86 -23.52
C SER A 23 -42.93 -38.10 -22.65
N ARG A 24 -42.29 -39.17 -23.18
CA ARG A 24 -42.04 -40.38 -22.40
C ARG A 24 -40.92 -40.18 -21.37
N ALA A 25 -39.89 -39.42 -21.68
CA ALA A 25 -38.83 -39.05 -20.73
C ALA A 25 -39.38 -38.19 -19.58
N VAL A 26 -40.25 -37.22 -19.87
CA VAL A 26 -40.92 -36.39 -18.85
C VAL A 26 -41.88 -37.22 -17.99
N GLN A 27 -42.66 -38.13 -18.57
CA GLN A 27 -43.51 -39.05 -17.79
C GLN A 27 -42.69 -39.94 -16.84
N LEU A 28 -41.56 -40.47 -17.31
CA LEU A 28 -40.68 -41.32 -16.49
C LEU A 28 -40.05 -40.52 -15.34
N ALA A 29 -39.58 -39.30 -15.61
CA ALA A 29 -39.01 -38.41 -14.60
C ALA A 29 -40.05 -37.92 -13.57
N GLN A 30 -41.32 -37.81 -13.94
CA GLN A 30 -42.41 -37.44 -13.03
C GLN A 30 -42.84 -38.60 -12.11
N HIS A 31 -42.57 -39.86 -12.49
CA HIS A 31 -42.91 -41.03 -11.66
C HIS A 31 -41.81 -41.40 -10.66
N THR A 32 -40.60 -40.86 -10.80
CA THR A 32 -39.46 -41.08 -9.89
C THR A 32 -39.40 -39.95 -8.87
N GLY A 33 -40.21 -40.05 -7.82
CA GLY A 33 -40.57 -38.97 -6.88
C GLY A 33 -39.46 -38.25 -6.11
N GLN A 34 -38.17 -38.46 -6.38
CA GLN A 34 -37.08 -37.73 -5.70
C GLN A 34 -35.91 -37.25 -6.57
N ASP A 35 -35.79 -37.61 -7.85
CA ASP A 35 -34.75 -37.05 -8.73
C ASP A 35 -35.25 -36.97 -10.18
N ARG A 36 -35.19 -35.76 -10.78
CA ARG A 36 -35.64 -35.49 -12.17
C ARG A 36 -34.62 -35.94 -13.22
N MET A 37 -33.89 -37.04 -12.98
CA MET A 37 -32.83 -37.52 -13.85
C MET A 37 -33.20 -38.84 -14.52
N VAL A 38 -32.96 -38.95 -15.83
CA VAL A 38 -33.20 -40.19 -16.59
C VAL A 38 -31.86 -40.90 -16.81
N HIS A 39 -31.71 -42.07 -16.20
CA HIS A 39 -30.54 -42.93 -16.38
C HIS A 39 -30.65 -43.72 -17.68
N MET A 40 -29.55 -43.79 -18.43
CA MET A 40 -29.43 -44.62 -19.63
C MET A 40 -28.12 -45.41 -19.62
N SER A 41 -28.15 -46.63 -20.15
CA SER A 41 -26.96 -47.48 -20.26
C SER A 41 -26.00 -46.97 -21.34
N ALA A 42 -24.73 -47.38 -21.26
CA ALA A 42 -23.72 -47.09 -22.28
C ALA A 42 -24.18 -47.47 -23.70
N GLU A 43 -24.79 -48.65 -23.83
CA GLU A 43 -25.33 -49.16 -25.09
C GLU A 43 -26.42 -48.25 -25.67
N VAL A 44 -27.31 -47.70 -24.84
CA VAL A 44 -28.35 -46.76 -25.28
C VAL A 44 -27.76 -45.42 -25.70
N LYS A 45 -26.75 -44.92 -24.97
CA LYS A 45 -26.04 -43.68 -25.29
C LYS A 45 -25.23 -43.79 -26.59
N ASP A 46 -24.63 -44.94 -26.87
CA ASP A 46 -23.83 -45.13 -28.09
C ASP A 46 -24.68 -45.36 -29.36
N ASN A 47 -25.89 -45.92 -29.20
CA ASN A 47 -26.84 -46.15 -30.30
C ASN A 47 -27.67 -44.92 -30.68
N LEU A 48 -27.79 -43.91 -29.80
CA LEU A 48 -28.53 -42.68 -30.09
C LEU A 48 -27.61 -41.60 -30.65
N HIS A 49 -27.51 -41.53 -31.98
CA HIS A 49 -26.63 -40.58 -32.70
C HIS A 49 -26.82 -39.10 -32.29
N ALA A 50 -28.03 -38.70 -31.86
CA ALA A 50 -28.32 -37.35 -31.38
C ALA A 50 -27.59 -36.99 -30.07
N LEU A 51 -27.25 -37.97 -29.23
CA LEU A 51 -26.60 -37.76 -27.94
C LEU A 51 -25.07 -37.67 -28.04
N LYS A 52 -24.46 -38.06 -29.16
CA LYS A 52 -23.00 -37.95 -29.38
C LYS A 52 -22.48 -36.51 -29.27
N MET A 53 -23.35 -35.53 -29.47
CA MET A 53 -23.03 -34.09 -29.43
C MET A 53 -23.47 -33.43 -28.11
N MET A 54 -24.13 -34.14 -27.21
CA MET A 54 -24.60 -33.63 -25.91
C MET A 54 -23.64 -34.04 -24.79
N ARG A 55 -23.39 -33.15 -23.83
CA ARG A 55 -22.66 -33.52 -22.60
C ARG A 55 -23.55 -34.41 -21.74
N VAL A 56 -23.14 -35.66 -21.55
CA VAL A 56 -23.73 -36.60 -20.60
C VAL A 56 -22.77 -36.80 -19.44
N ILE A 57 -23.29 -36.89 -18.23
CA ILE A 57 -22.49 -37.08 -17.02
C ILE A 57 -22.43 -38.58 -16.73
N LEU A 58 -21.23 -39.08 -16.46
CA LEU A 58 -20.99 -40.48 -16.10
C LEU A 58 -21.35 -40.66 -14.62
N SER A 59 -22.18 -41.67 -14.31
CA SER A 59 -22.43 -42.06 -12.92
C SER A 59 -21.20 -42.74 -12.32
N ASN A 60 -21.01 -42.59 -10.99
CA ASN A 60 -19.94 -43.25 -10.23
C ASN A 60 -20.03 -44.79 -10.24
N SER A 61 -21.14 -45.36 -10.69
CA SER A 61 -21.23 -46.77 -11.06
C SER A 61 -20.94 -46.88 -12.56
N ASP A 62 -19.77 -47.39 -12.93
CA ASP A 62 -19.07 -47.33 -14.23
C ASP A 62 -19.82 -47.75 -15.53
N MET A 63 -21.16 -47.87 -15.56
CA MET A 63 -21.91 -48.35 -16.73
C MET A 63 -23.20 -47.57 -17.06
N THR A 64 -23.46 -46.41 -16.43
CA THR A 64 -24.65 -45.59 -16.74
C THR A 64 -24.34 -44.10 -16.89
N TYR A 65 -25.11 -43.45 -17.76
CA TYR A 65 -25.03 -42.02 -18.09
C TYR A 65 -26.33 -41.33 -17.68
N PHE A 66 -26.27 -40.08 -17.23
CA PHE A 66 -27.46 -39.26 -17.00
C PHE A 66 -27.40 -37.96 -17.80
N LEU A 67 -28.58 -37.55 -18.27
CA LEU A 67 -28.79 -36.33 -19.06
C LEU A 67 -29.50 -35.31 -18.17
N ASP A 68 -28.85 -34.18 -17.90
CA ASP A 68 -29.47 -33.05 -17.20
C ASP A 68 -30.44 -32.33 -18.15
N PRO A 69 -31.74 -32.20 -17.80
CA PRO A 69 -32.74 -31.54 -18.64
C PRO A 69 -32.45 -30.06 -18.95
N ALA A 70 -31.53 -29.41 -18.24
CA ALA A 70 -31.15 -28.01 -18.45
C ALA A 70 -29.98 -27.81 -19.43
N THR A 71 -29.37 -28.85 -19.99
CA THR A 71 -28.15 -28.74 -20.81
C THR A 71 -28.40 -28.10 -22.19
N PRO A 72 -27.84 -26.90 -22.50
CA PRO A 72 -27.98 -26.26 -23.82
C PRO A 72 -27.00 -26.86 -24.85
N VAL A 73 -27.44 -27.02 -26.12
CA VAL A 73 -26.64 -27.62 -27.20
C VAL A 73 -26.18 -26.56 -28.23
N PRO A 74 -24.92 -26.60 -28.71
CA PRO A 74 -24.40 -25.68 -29.73
C PRO A 74 -25.01 -25.91 -31.14
N SER A 75 -25.07 -24.85 -31.93
CA SER A 75 -25.81 -24.74 -33.20
C SER A 75 -25.06 -25.23 -34.46
N GLY A 76 -25.74 -26.05 -35.29
CA GLY A 76 -25.55 -26.11 -36.76
C GLY A 76 -24.87 -27.37 -37.33
N PRO A 77 -25.35 -27.93 -38.47
CA PRO A 77 -24.72 -29.09 -39.13
C PRO A 77 -23.55 -28.64 -40.05
N PRO A 78 -22.48 -29.43 -40.20
CA PRO A 78 -21.51 -29.18 -41.26
C PRO A 78 -22.13 -29.56 -42.61
N ALA A 79 -21.97 -28.67 -43.59
CA ALA A 79 -22.31 -28.95 -44.97
C ALA A 79 -21.48 -30.14 -45.50
N TYR A 80 -22.18 -31.17 -45.98
CA TYR A 80 -21.62 -32.27 -46.73
C TYR A 80 -21.13 -31.75 -48.09
N ASN A 81 -19.83 -31.85 -48.35
CA ASN A 81 -19.29 -31.95 -49.71
C ASN A 81 -18.73 -33.36 -49.89
N SER A 82 -19.30 -34.08 -50.84
CA SER A 82 -19.02 -35.46 -51.21
C SER A 82 -17.66 -35.62 -51.89
N GLY A 83 -16.83 -36.59 -51.46
CA GLY A 83 -15.68 -37.02 -52.23
C GLY A 83 -14.70 -37.96 -51.50
N ASN A 84 -14.90 -39.26 -51.69
CA ASN A 84 -13.98 -40.39 -51.57
C ASN A 84 -13.51 -40.89 -50.18
N ALA A 85 -13.69 -42.20 -50.04
CA ALA A 85 -13.38 -43.07 -48.93
C ALA A 85 -11.90 -43.48 -48.90
N ASP A 86 -11.31 -43.49 -47.70
CA ASP A 86 -10.57 -44.61 -47.09
C ASP A 86 -9.76 -44.11 -45.88
N GLY A 87 -9.82 -44.84 -44.76
CA GLY A 87 -8.85 -44.68 -43.67
C GLY A 87 -9.42 -44.70 -42.24
N SER A 88 -8.97 -45.67 -41.46
CA SER A 88 -9.23 -45.93 -40.03
C SER A 88 -9.01 -44.73 -39.08
N PRO A 89 -9.61 -44.71 -37.87
CA PRO A 89 -9.41 -43.63 -36.91
C PRO A 89 -8.02 -43.72 -36.26
N SER A 90 -7.16 -42.74 -36.57
CA SER A 90 -5.85 -42.53 -35.95
C SER A 90 -5.93 -41.76 -34.63
N CYS A 91 -5.08 -42.18 -33.70
CA CYS A 91 -4.84 -41.67 -32.36
C CYS A 91 -4.38 -40.19 -32.35
N LYS A 92 -4.73 -39.44 -31.28
CA LYS A 92 -4.30 -38.06 -31.02
C LYS A 92 -2.79 -37.99 -30.80
N VAL A 93 -2.04 -37.38 -31.73
CA VAL A 93 -0.59 -37.16 -31.61
C VAL A 93 -0.32 -35.70 -31.24
N ALA A 94 0.54 -35.49 -30.24
CA ALA A 94 1.08 -34.19 -29.87
C ALA A 94 1.90 -33.60 -31.04
N LEU A 95 1.64 -32.34 -31.39
CA LEU A 95 2.35 -31.60 -32.44
C LEU A 95 3.87 -31.57 -32.17
N SER A 96 4.61 -32.37 -32.93
CA SER A 96 5.99 -32.07 -33.33
C SER A 96 5.91 -31.02 -34.44
N LEU A 97 6.40 -29.80 -34.18
CA LEU A 97 6.36 -28.69 -35.12
C LEU A 97 7.47 -28.84 -36.17
N SER A 98 7.18 -29.44 -37.33
CA SER A 98 8.01 -29.33 -38.53
C SER A 98 7.49 -28.20 -39.44
N LEU A 99 8.29 -27.16 -39.66
CA LEU A 99 7.99 -26.07 -40.60
C LEU A 99 8.35 -26.48 -42.05
N GLY A 100 7.33 -26.94 -42.79
CA GLY A 100 7.09 -26.83 -44.24
C GLY A 100 8.17 -27.23 -45.27
N ASN A 101 7.98 -28.36 -45.96
CA ASN A 101 7.76 -28.43 -47.42
C ASN A 101 7.50 -29.88 -47.87
N ASN A 102 6.61 -30.03 -48.85
CA ASN A 102 6.24 -31.28 -49.48
C ASN A 102 7.43 -31.84 -50.29
N GLN A 103 8.16 -32.83 -49.76
CA GLN A 103 8.82 -33.86 -50.57
C GLN A 103 9.16 -35.08 -49.70
N GLN A 104 8.65 -36.22 -50.14
CA GLN A 104 8.73 -37.52 -49.51
C GLN A 104 10.16 -38.07 -49.68
N VAL A 105 10.97 -38.05 -48.62
CA VAL A 105 12.20 -38.84 -48.54
C VAL A 105 12.28 -39.51 -47.17
N SER A 106 12.25 -40.84 -47.20
CA SER A 106 12.39 -41.75 -46.07
C SER A 106 13.79 -41.68 -45.46
N THR A 107 13.91 -41.29 -44.20
CA THR A 107 15.02 -41.70 -43.31
C THR A 107 14.52 -41.79 -41.87
N GLU A 108 14.45 -43.02 -41.35
CA GLU A 108 14.33 -43.29 -39.92
C GLU A 108 15.65 -42.93 -39.21
N ASN A 109 15.54 -42.34 -38.01
CA ASN A 109 16.61 -41.94 -37.07
C ASN A 109 17.18 -40.49 -37.10
N ALA A 110 16.47 -39.50 -37.65
CA ALA A 110 16.81 -38.09 -37.39
C ALA A 110 16.22 -37.63 -36.05
N LYS A 111 17.08 -37.28 -35.07
CA LYS A 111 16.67 -36.52 -33.87
C LYS A 111 15.88 -35.28 -34.32
N PRO A 112 14.70 -34.98 -33.74
CA PRO A 112 13.97 -33.76 -34.08
C PRO A 112 14.89 -32.56 -33.88
N ALA A 113 15.06 -31.74 -34.92
CA ALA A 113 15.89 -30.56 -34.87
C ALA A 113 15.44 -29.66 -33.71
N GLU A 114 16.30 -29.46 -32.72
CA GLU A 114 16.00 -28.64 -31.55
C GLU A 114 15.69 -27.21 -32.01
N MET A 115 14.49 -26.72 -31.66
CA MET A 115 14.07 -25.35 -31.94
C MET A 115 15.06 -24.38 -31.29
N SER A 116 15.70 -23.52 -32.07
CA SER A 116 16.65 -22.53 -31.52
C SER A 116 15.94 -21.46 -30.68
N PHE A 117 16.69 -20.77 -29.81
CA PHE A 117 16.16 -19.67 -28.99
C PHE A 117 15.46 -18.58 -29.83
N ILE A 118 16.00 -18.25 -31.00
CA ILE A 118 15.43 -17.26 -31.92
C ILE A 118 14.10 -17.75 -32.49
N GLN A 119 14.03 -19.01 -32.93
CA GLN A 119 12.79 -19.61 -33.44
C GLN A 119 11.72 -19.71 -32.35
N PHE A 120 12.12 -20.01 -31.10
CA PHE A 120 11.22 -20.00 -29.96
C PHE A 120 10.65 -18.62 -29.69
N LYS A 121 11.48 -17.57 -29.67
CA LYS A 121 11.04 -16.18 -29.53
C LYS A 121 10.05 -15.79 -30.64
N GLN A 122 10.39 -16.08 -31.90
CA GLN A 122 9.52 -15.80 -33.05
C GLN A 122 8.18 -16.55 -32.97
N MET A 123 8.19 -17.78 -32.46
CA MET A 123 6.95 -18.54 -32.23
C MET A 123 6.07 -17.85 -31.19
N LEU A 124 6.62 -17.40 -30.06
CA LEU A 124 5.86 -16.66 -29.04
C LEU A 124 5.24 -15.38 -29.62
N GLU A 125 6.03 -14.60 -30.36
CA GLU A 125 5.57 -13.37 -31.01
C GLU A 125 4.47 -13.63 -32.04
N ARG A 126 4.56 -14.73 -32.80
CA ARG A 126 3.52 -15.16 -33.75
C ARG A 126 2.19 -15.43 -33.07
N PHE A 127 2.21 -15.93 -31.83
CA PHE A 127 1.01 -16.13 -31.00
C PHE A 127 0.67 -14.92 -30.13
N LYS A 128 1.18 -13.73 -30.49
CA LYS A 128 0.92 -12.45 -29.81
C LYS A 128 1.34 -12.41 -28.33
N VAL A 129 2.32 -13.23 -27.94
CA VAL A 129 2.90 -13.15 -26.60
C VAL A 129 3.96 -12.03 -26.58
N ASP A 130 3.82 -11.09 -25.66
CA ASP A 130 4.78 -9.99 -25.49
C ASP A 130 6.06 -10.48 -24.80
N THR A 131 7.09 -10.73 -25.60
CA THR A 131 8.38 -11.23 -25.12
C THR A 131 9.18 -10.21 -24.31
N SER A 132 8.79 -8.93 -24.33
CA SER A 132 9.47 -7.87 -23.55
C SER A 132 9.12 -7.88 -22.06
N LYS A 133 7.99 -8.49 -21.68
CA LYS A 133 7.58 -8.66 -20.27
C LYS A 133 8.39 -9.73 -19.53
N PHE A 134 9.17 -10.54 -20.23
CA PHE A 134 10.02 -11.55 -19.61
C PHE A 134 11.28 -10.91 -19.02
N GLY A 135 11.59 -11.24 -17.75
CA GLY A 135 12.74 -10.70 -17.02
C GLY A 135 12.48 -9.39 -16.28
N THR A 136 11.22 -8.94 -16.18
CA THR A 136 10.81 -7.79 -15.38
C THR A 136 10.04 -8.25 -14.12
N GLY A 137 10.26 -7.57 -12.99
CA GLY A 137 9.61 -7.93 -11.73
C GLY A 137 9.89 -9.38 -11.29
N VAL A 138 8.82 -10.17 -11.10
CA VAL A 138 8.89 -11.60 -10.76
C VAL A 138 8.86 -12.53 -11.99
N ALA A 139 8.73 -11.97 -13.20
CA ALA A 139 8.67 -12.76 -14.43
C ALA A 139 10.03 -13.36 -14.77
N ARG A 140 10.04 -14.63 -15.19
CA ARG A 140 11.27 -15.28 -15.66
C ARG A 140 11.77 -14.61 -16.92
N SER A 141 13.08 -14.63 -17.12
CA SER A 141 13.67 -14.21 -18.38
C SER A 141 13.23 -15.13 -19.53
N LEU A 142 13.26 -14.60 -20.74
CA LEU A 142 12.87 -15.36 -21.94
C LEU A 142 13.77 -16.59 -22.15
N ASP A 143 15.06 -16.46 -21.81
CA ASP A 143 16.06 -17.54 -21.84
C ASP A 143 15.73 -18.66 -20.85
N GLU A 144 15.33 -18.32 -19.62
CA GLU A 144 14.87 -19.31 -18.64
C GLU A 144 13.58 -20.01 -19.08
N PHE A 145 12.67 -19.29 -19.74
CA PHE A 145 11.45 -19.89 -20.26
C PHE A 145 11.74 -20.83 -21.44
N TYR A 146 12.59 -20.41 -22.37
CA TYR A 146 13.08 -21.26 -23.46
C TYR A 146 13.75 -22.53 -22.93
N ARG A 147 14.67 -22.40 -21.96
CA ARG A 147 15.29 -23.56 -21.34
C ARG A 147 14.27 -24.47 -20.68
N ALA A 148 13.29 -23.91 -19.95
CA ALA A 148 12.27 -24.72 -19.31
C ALA A 148 11.39 -25.51 -20.30
N VAL A 149 11.09 -24.94 -21.48
CA VAL A 149 10.20 -25.57 -22.48
C VAL A 149 10.95 -26.48 -23.44
N ILE A 150 12.05 -26.01 -24.03
CA ILE A 150 12.75 -26.69 -25.11
C ILE A 150 13.90 -27.56 -24.58
N VAL A 151 14.74 -27.02 -23.69
CA VAL A 151 15.97 -27.70 -23.24
C VAL A 151 15.68 -28.72 -22.15
N ASP A 152 15.05 -28.28 -21.06
CA ASP A 152 14.76 -29.08 -19.88
C ASP A 152 13.45 -29.88 -20.00
N GLN A 153 12.58 -29.47 -20.93
CA GLN A 153 11.26 -30.08 -21.17
C GLN A 153 10.38 -30.17 -19.91
N LYS A 154 10.55 -29.23 -18.97
CA LYS A 154 9.75 -29.10 -17.74
C LYS A 154 8.33 -28.59 -18.00
N SER A 155 8.10 -27.99 -19.15
CA SER A 155 6.77 -27.61 -19.59
C SER A 155 6.72 -27.69 -21.10
N PHE A 156 5.52 -27.70 -21.66
CA PHE A 156 5.35 -27.67 -23.10
C PHE A 156 4.29 -26.68 -23.49
N LEU A 157 4.30 -26.30 -24.76
CA LEU A 157 3.31 -25.40 -25.32
C LEU A 157 2.35 -26.19 -26.19
N VAL A 158 1.07 -25.90 -26.03
CA VAL A 158 -0.03 -26.42 -26.84
C VAL A 158 -0.71 -25.22 -27.47
N VAL A 159 -1.20 -25.39 -28.70
CA VAL A 159 -2.01 -24.37 -29.36
C VAL A 159 -3.45 -24.86 -29.32
N GLU A 160 -4.30 -24.16 -28.58
CA GLU A 160 -5.74 -24.41 -28.52
C GLU A 160 -6.46 -23.12 -28.94
N ASP A 161 -7.37 -23.22 -29.93
CA ASP A 161 -8.13 -22.08 -30.46
C ASP A 161 -7.27 -20.87 -30.87
N ASN A 162 -6.12 -21.12 -31.52
CA ASN A 162 -5.10 -20.10 -31.89
C ASN A 162 -4.47 -19.36 -30.70
N VAL A 163 -4.68 -19.83 -29.46
CA VAL A 163 -4.02 -19.31 -28.27
C VAL A 163 -2.94 -20.28 -27.82
N LEU A 164 -1.79 -19.72 -27.47
CA LEU A 164 -0.68 -20.50 -26.92
C LEU A 164 -0.94 -20.76 -25.44
N GLU A 165 -0.94 -22.03 -25.06
CA GLU A 165 -1.15 -22.49 -23.70
C GLU A 165 0.06 -23.26 -23.21
N ARG A 166 0.54 -22.93 -22.03
CA ARG A 166 1.62 -23.65 -21.37
C ARG A 166 1.03 -24.77 -20.53
N VAL A 167 1.51 -25.99 -20.68
CA VAL A 167 1.12 -27.10 -19.82
C VAL A 167 2.30 -27.54 -18.96
N VAL A 168 2.06 -27.66 -17.67
CA VAL A 168 3.02 -28.12 -16.66
C VAL A 168 2.44 -29.36 -16.00
N ALA A 169 3.03 -30.52 -16.25
CA ALA A 169 2.63 -31.74 -15.57
C ALA A 169 3.52 -31.97 -14.34
N ILE A 170 2.92 -32.24 -13.18
CA ILE A 170 3.59 -32.34 -11.89
C ILE A 170 3.16 -33.65 -11.23
N VAL A 171 4.10 -34.42 -10.70
CA VAL A 171 3.81 -35.52 -9.78
C VAL A 171 4.12 -35.06 -8.36
N ARG A 172 3.13 -35.22 -7.47
CA ARG A 172 3.26 -35.03 -6.03
C ARG A 172 3.21 -36.41 -5.38
N VAL A 173 4.30 -36.76 -4.70
CA VAL A 173 4.49 -38.04 -4.05
C VAL A 173 4.46 -37.85 -2.54
N SER A 174 3.51 -38.52 -1.89
CA SER A 174 3.49 -38.69 -0.43
C SER A 174 4.26 -39.97 -0.10
N LEU A 175 5.57 -39.85 0.14
CA LEU A 175 6.40 -40.99 0.53
C LEU A 175 6.27 -41.22 2.03
N ARG A 176 5.71 -42.36 2.43
CA ARG A 176 5.34 -42.66 3.82
C ARG A 176 6.11 -43.84 4.41
N ILE A 177 6.42 -43.73 5.70
CA ILE A 177 6.99 -44.80 6.54
C ILE A 177 6.15 -44.95 7.79
N ARG A 178 6.19 -46.14 8.42
CA ARG A 178 5.86 -46.28 9.84
C ARG A 178 7.14 -46.27 10.65
N ASP A 179 7.26 -45.35 11.60
CA ASP A 179 8.44 -45.23 12.47
C ASP A 179 8.53 -46.38 13.50
N SER A 180 9.42 -46.30 14.48
CA SER A 180 9.54 -47.32 15.54
C SER A 180 8.34 -47.34 16.49
N GLU A 181 7.56 -46.26 16.55
CA GLU A 181 6.35 -46.13 17.37
C GLU A 181 5.09 -46.50 16.58
N ASN A 182 5.23 -47.07 15.37
CA ASN A 182 4.15 -47.39 14.45
C ASN A 182 3.36 -46.17 13.93
N LYS A 183 3.87 -44.95 14.13
CA LYS A 183 3.27 -43.71 13.63
C LYS A 183 3.66 -43.51 12.18
N LEU A 184 2.70 -43.06 11.38
CA LEU A 184 2.92 -42.78 9.96
C LEU A 184 3.70 -41.46 9.84
N ARG A 185 4.77 -41.44 9.04
CA ARG A 185 5.54 -40.25 8.73
C ARG A 185 5.67 -40.07 7.22
N GLU A 186 5.63 -38.84 6.74
CA GLU A 186 5.82 -38.45 5.35
C GLU A 186 7.15 -37.71 5.18
N LEU A 187 7.83 -37.99 4.08
CA LEU A 187 9.04 -37.27 3.69
C LEU A 187 8.68 -35.86 3.18
N ARG A 188 9.21 -34.83 3.85
CA ARG A 188 9.02 -33.42 3.48
C ARG A 188 10.35 -32.69 3.27
N LEU A 189 10.34 -31.72 2.36
CA LEU A 189 11.45 -30.80 2.14
C LEU A 189 11.44 -29.74 3.26
N ALA A 190 12.26 -29.95 4.28
CA ALA A 190 12.37 -29.06 5.43
C ALA A 190 12.98 -27.71 5.03
N ALA A 191 14.08 -27.71 4.27
CA ALA A 191 14.74 -26.48 3.84
C ALA A 191 15.48 -26.62 2.49
N LYS A 192 15.67 -25.50 1.79
CA LYS A 192 16.46 -25.41 0.56
C LYS A 192 17.35 -24.17 0.58
N GLN A 193 18.65 -24.37 0.36
CA GLN A 193 19.62 -23.28 0.29
C GLN A 193 19.54 -22.59 -1.09
N MET A 194 19.24 -21.29 -1.10
CA MET A 194 19.21 -20.44 -2.30
C MET A 194 20.30 -19.36 -2.22
N VAL A 195 20.58 -18.73 -3.36
CA VAL A 195 21.45 -17.54 -3.42
C VAL A 195 20.71 -16.42 -2.68
N GLY A 196 21.11 -16.13 -1.43
CA GLY A 196 20.45 -15.15 -0.56
C GLY A 196 19.92 -15.70 0.77
N GLY A 197 19.97 -17.01 1.03
CA GLY A 197 19.59 -17.57 2.34
C GLY A 197 19.00 -18.98 2.29
N VAL A 198 18.69 -19.53 3.47
CA VAL A 198 18.03 -20.84 3.63
C VAL A 198 16.52 -20.62 3.68
N HIS A 199 15.77 -21.22 2.74
CA HIS A 199 14.31 -21.16 2.74
C HIS A 199 13.76 -22.45 3.35
N GLN A 200 13.04 -22.35 4.48
CA GLN A 200 12.25 -23.47 5.00
C GLN A 200 11.02 -23.67 4.11
N ARG A 201 10.66 -24.93 3.80
CA ARG A 201 9.61 -25.21 2.80
C ARG A 201 8.52 -26.19 3.20
N ASN A 202 8.63 -26.95 4.29
CA ASN A 202 7.66 -27.98 4.75
C ASN A 202 6.75 -28.59 3.67
N GLN A 203 7.31 -28.98 2.52
CA GLN A 203 6.55 -29.34 1.32
C GLN A 203 6.71 -30.83 1.03
N PRO A 204 5.64 -31.54 0.61
CA PRO A 204 5.76 -32.92 0.16
C PRO A 204 6.63 -33.00 -1.10
N LEU A 205 7.12 -34.21 -1.41
CA LEU A 205 7.98 -34.43 -2.57
C LEU A 205 7.21 -34.15 -3.87
N ALA A 206 7.53 -33.03 -4.53
CA ALA A 206 6.96 -32.67 -5.82
C ALA A 206 8.04 -32.57 -6.91
N PHE A 207 7.70 -32.98 -8.13
CA PHE A 207 8.55 -32.84 -9.29
C PHE A 207 7.76 -32.73 -10.58
N VAL A 208 8.40 -32.14 -11.60
CA VAL A 208 7.78 -31.80 -12.87
C VAL A 208 8.08 -32.92 -13.87
N LEU A 209 7.04 -33.44 -14.53
CA LEU A 209 7.15 -34.47 -15.56
C LEU A 209 7.76 -33.88 -16.84
N LYS A 210 8.75 -34.59 -17.39
CA LYS A 210 9.32 -34.25 -18.69
C LYS A 210 8.39 -34.74 -19.81
N ILE A 211 8.45 -34.08 -20.97
CA ILE A 211 7.64 -34.43 -22.16
C ILE A 211 7.67 -35.93 -22.55
N PRO A 212 8.81 -36.65 -22.53
CA PRO A 212 8.83 -38.09 -22.85
C PRO A 212 8.03 -38.98 -21.88
N GLU A 213 7.54 -38.45 -20.77
CA GLU A 213 6.90 -39.22 -19.69
C GLU A 213 5.37 -39.09 -19.67
N ARG A 214 4.78 -38.50 -20.72
CA ARG A 214 3.33 -38.28 -20.75
C ARG A 214 2.58 -39.62 -20.68
N GLY A 215 1.76 -39.76 -19.64
CA GLY A 215 1.01 -40.99 -19.37
C GLY A 215 1.79 -42.06 -18.60
N GLN A 216 3.08 -41.85 -18.33
CA GLN A 216 3.97 -42.78 -17.61
C GLN A 216 4.45 -42.17 -16.29
N TRP A 217 3.53 -41.63 -15.49
CA TRP A 217 3.87 -41.01 -14.20
C TRP A 217 4.62 -41.98 -13.26
N ALA A 218 4.39 -43.29 -13.38
CA ALA A 218 5.08 -44.32 -12.61
C ALA A 218 6.58 -44.42 -12.97
N GLU A 219 6.95 -44.33 -14.25
CA GLU A 219 8.36 -44.33 -14.69
C GLU A 219 9.07 -43.05 -14.26
N ALA A 220 8.34 -41.92 -14.28
CA ALA A 220 8.86 -40.65 -13.82
C ALA A 220 9.17 -40.64 -12.31
N ILE A 221 8.39 -41.39 -11.52
CA ILE A 221 8.68 -41.63 -10.10
C ILE A 221 10.00 -42.38 -9.96
N GLU A 222 10.20 -43.47 -10.71
CA GLU A 222 11.45 -44.25 -10.69
C GLU A 222 12.65 -43.34 -10.95
N ARG A 223 12.60 -42.53 -12.02
CA ARG A 223 13.69 -41.61 -12.35
C ARG A 223 13.86 -40.50 -11.32
N CYS A 224 12.78 -39.93 -10.78
CA CYS A 224 12.89 -38.82 -9.84
C CYS A 224 13.54 -39.24 -8.52
N PHE A 225 13.19 -40.42 -8.00
CA PHE A 225 13.83 -40.94 -6.79
C PHE A 225 15.33 -41.19 -6.99
N GLU A 226 15.73 -41.61 -8.19
CA GLU A 226 17.12 -41.77 -8.57
C GLU A 226 17.84 -40.42 -8.72
N GLU A 227 17.25 -39.43 -9.39
CA GLU A 227 17.85 -38.10 -9.59
C GLU A 227 17.94 -37.29 -8.29
N LYS A 228 16.89 -37.29 -7.45
CA LYS A 228 16.79 -36.41 -6.28
C LYS A 228 17.25 -37.03 -4.98
N LEU A 229 17.03 -38.33 -4.81
CA LEU A 229 17.31 -39.05 -3.56
C LEU A 229 18.37 -40.14 -3.75
N SER A 230 18.93 -40.25 -4.96
CA SER A 230 19.91 -41.25 -5.38
C SER A 230 19.40 -42.70 -5.30
N ILE A 231 18.09 -42.94 -5.16
CA ILE A 231 17.53 -44.29 -4.95
C ILE A 231 17.38 -45.02 -6.27
N SER A 232 18.19 -46.05 -6.49
CA SER A 232 18.15 -46.82 -7.74
C SER A 232 16.79 -47.48 -7.97
N SER A 233 16.37 -47.58 -9.22
CA SER A 233 15.12 -48.24 -9.62
C SER A 233 14.97 -49.67 -9.03
N ARG A 234 16.09 -50.40 -8.89
CA ARG A 234 16.15 -51.71 -8.23
C ARG A 234 15.71 -51.64 -6.77
N VAL A 235 16.21 -50.67 -5.99
CA VAL A 235 15.82 -50.49 -4.59
C VAL A 235 14.39 -50.03 -4.46
N GLN A 236 13.92 -49.17 -5.36
CA GLN A 236 12.53 -48.71 -5.32
C GLN A 236 11.56 -49.89 -5.47
N ARG A 237 11.77 -50.79 -6.43
CA ARG A 237 10.93 -51.99 -6.59
C ARG A 237 10.99 -52.93 -5.38
N LEU A 238 12.16 -53.06 -4.76
CA LEU A 238 12.36 -53.88 -3.56
C LEU A 238 11.73 -53.27 -2.31
N CYS A 239 11.75 -51.94 -2.16
CA CYS A 239 11.45 -51.28 -0.89
C CYS A 239 10.17 -50.45 -0.90
N PHE A 240 9.63 -50.09 -2.07
CA PHE A 240 8.44 -49.26 -2.18
C PHE A 240 7.21 -50.11 -2.54
N ASN A 241 6.06 -49.64 -2.08
CA ASN A 241 4.73 -50.11 -2.44
C ASN A 241 3.93 -48.88 -2.90
N ILE A 242 3.70 -48.77 -4.21
CA ILE A 242 2.92 -47.69 -4.80
C ILE A 242 1.44 -48.01 -4.55
N ASP A 243 0.74 -47.13 -3.85
CA ASP A 243 -0.68 -47.28 -3.56
C ASP A 243 -1.48 -46.73 -4.75
N ASN A 244 -1.78 -47.60 -5.72
CA ASN A 244 -2.49 -47.20 -6.94
C ASN A 244 -3.89 -46.63 -6.65
N ASP A 245 -4.55 -47.03 -5.56
CA ASP A 245 -5.88 -46.56 -5.18
C ASP A 245 -5.84 -45.12 -4.63
N SER A 246 -4.68 -44.68 -4.16
CA SER A 246 -4.44 -43.29 -3.74
C SER A 246 -4.24 -42.30 -4.89
N TYR A 247 -4.14 -42.78 -6.14
CA TYR A 247 -3.89 -41.91 -7.30
C TYR A 247 -5.02 -40.90 -7.50
N ARG A 248 -4.67 -39.61 -7.60
CA ARG A 248 -5.61 -38.52 -7.93
C ARG A 248 -5.04 -37.63 -9.01
N PHE A 249 -5.81 -37.39 -10.06
CA PHE A 249 -5.48 -36.45 -11.13
C PHE A 249 -6.28 -35.15 -10.95
N LYS A 250 -5.59 -34.01 -10.96
CA LYS A 250 -6.20 -32.67 -10.95
C LYS A 250 -5.65 -31.86 -12.11
N GLU A 251 -6.53 -31.16 -12.83
CA GLU A 251 -6.16 -30.21 -13.87
C GLU A 251 -6.67 -28.81 -13.48
N GLU A 252 -5.79 -27.82 -13.52
CA GLU A 252 -6.09 -26.45 -13.11
C GLU A 252 -5.49 -25.46 -14.09
N ARG A 253 -6.30 -24.50 -14.56
CA ARG A 253 -5.89 -23.51 -15.56
C ARG A 253 -5.85 -22.13 -14.91
N SER A 254 -4.68 -21.49 -14.91
CA SER A 254 -4.50 -20.17 -14.31
C SER A 254 -3.47 -19.34 -15.06
N ALA A 255 -3.54 -18.01 -14.89
CA ALA A 255 -2.51 -17.11 -15.38
C ALA A 255 -1.26 -17.26 -14.50
N SER A 256 -0.09 -17.45 -15.12
CA SER A 256 1.17 -17.59 -14.39
C SER A 256 1.86 -16.23 -14.27
N GLU A 257 1.99 -15.71 -13.05
CA GLU A 257 2.74 -14.47 -12.76
C GLU A 257 4.18 -14.52 -13.31
N THR A 258 4.78 -15.71 -13.35
CA THR A 258 6.17 -15.89 -13.80
C THR A 258 6.34 -15.98 -15.31
N ILE A 259 5.25 -16.20 -16.08
CA ILE A 259 5.25 -16.41 -17.54
C ILE A 259 4.15 -15.51 -18.12
N PRO A 260 4.43 -14.21 -18.33
CA PRO A 260 3.42 -13.23 -18.68
C PRO A 260 2.78 -13.52 -20.05
N GLY A 261 1.48 -13.30 -20.16
CA GLY A 261 0.74 -13.42 -21.42
C GLY A 261 0.46 -14.84 -21.90
N ILE A 262 0.78 -15.88 -21.12
CA ILE A 262 0.50 -17.28 -21.46
C ILE A 262 -0.26 -17.96 -20.31
N MET A 263 -1.48 -18.44 -20.60
CA MET A 263 -2.23 -19.26 -19.65
C MET A 263 -1.49 -20.56 -19.38
N THR A 264 -1.47 -20.98 -18.11
CA THR A 264 -0.80 -22.20 -17.69
C THR A 264 -1.81 -23.22 -17.17
N THR A 265 -1.83 -24.40 -17.77
CA THR A 265 -2.56 -25.57 -17.27
C THR A 265 -1.63 -26.48 -16.49
N TYR A 266 -1.89 -26.62 -15.19
CA TYR A 266 -1.19 -27.51 -14.29
C TYR A 266 -1.91 -28.87 -14.23
N LYS A 267 -1.22 -29.93 -14.61
CA LYS A 267 -1.68 -31.32 -14.52
C LYS A 267 -1.00 -31.99 -13.34
N SER A 268 -1.69 -32.09 -12.22
CA SER A 268 -1.15 -32.64 -10.98
C SER A 268 -1.57 -34.09 -10.80
N HIS A 269 -0.58 -34.98 -10.69
CA HIS A 269 -0.73 -36.39 -10.34
C HIS A 269 -0.32 -36.57 -8.88
N ASN A 270 -1.25 -36.87 -7.99
CA ASN A 270 -0.99 -37.10 -6.58
C ASN A 270 -1.01 -38.60 -6.29
N ILE A 271 0.00 -39.12 -5.59
CA ILE A 271 0.13 -40.54 -5.28
C ILE A 271 0.80 -40.75 -3.92
N ILE A 272 0.37 -41.77 -3.19
CA ILE A 272 0.99 -42.24 -1.95
C ILE A 272 1.90 -43.44 -2.25
N ILE A 273 3.10 -43.42 -1.67
CA ILE A 273 4.06 -44.53 -1.76
C ILE A 273 4.46 -44.92 -0.35
N ASN A 274 4.26 -46.18 0.01
CA ASN A 274 4.62 -46.71 1.32
C ASN A 274 5.94 -47.48 1.24
N ILE A 275 6.85 -47.28 2.20
CA ILE A 275 8.10 -48.05 2.28
C ILE A 275 7.83 -49.33 3.07
N LYS A 276 7.98 -50.49 2.41
CA LYS A 276 7.76 -51.83 3.00
C LYS A 276 9.00 -52.39 3.72
N ASP A 277 10.21 -52.10 3.23
CA ASP A 277 11.47 -52.51 3.87
C ASP A 277 12.32 -51.29 4.26
N LYS A 278 12.02 -50.70 5.42
CA LYS A 278 12.79 -49.57 5.97
C LYS A 278 14.18 -49.95 6.46
N ALA A 279 14.48 -51.24 6.63
CA ALA A 279 15.77 -51.73 7.14
C ALA A 279 16.83 -51.89 6.03
N ASN A 280 16.44 -51.73 4.76
CA ASN A 280 17.35 -51.82 3.63
C ASN A 280 18.50 -50.81 3.76
N LYS A 281 19.75 -51.31 3.64
CA LYS A 281 20.97 -50.51 3.83
C LYS A 281 21.05 -49.31 2.86
N GLU A 282 20.47 -49.42 1.67
CA GLU A 282 20.46 -48.33 0.68
C GLU A 282 19.50 -47.19 1.02
N LEU A 283 18.59 -47.36 1.99
CA LEU A 283 17.69 -46.31 2.47
C LEU A 283 18.26 -45.50 3.63
N LYS A 284 19.42 -45.88 4.18
CA LYS A 284 20.10 -45.10 5.25
C LYS A 284 20.39 -43.65 4.86
N ARG A 285 20.63 -43.39 3.57
CA ARG A 285 20.88 -42.05 3.04
C ARG A 285 19.67 -41.12 3.10
N ILE A 286 18.45 -41.66 3.18
CA ILE A 286 17.22 -40.90 3.40
C ILE A 286 16.76 -41.00 4.86
N GLY A 287 17.69 -41.24 5.79
CA GLY A 287 17.43 -41.24 7.23
C GLY A 287 16.71 -42.48 7.78
N LEU A 288 16.57 -43.57 7.01
CA LEU A 288 15.88 -44.79 7.45
C LEU A 288 16.83 -45.83 8.06
N PRO A 289 16.35 -46.68 9.00
CA PRO A 289 14.96 -46.85 9.46
C PRO A 289 14.47 -45.83 10.51
N GLN A 290 15.34 -44.97 11.05
CA GLN A 290 15.01 -44.11 12.18
C GLN A 290 14.14 -42.89 11.82
N GLY A 291 14.00 -42.56 10.54
CA GLY A 291 13.30 -41.34 10.11
C GLY A 291 14.07 -40.06 10.46
N GLN A 292 15.42 -40.12 10.46
CA GLN A 292 16.25 -38.96 10.78
C GLN A 292 16.23 -37.92 9.64
N GLN A 293 16.35 -36.64 10.00
CA GLN A 293 16.57 -35.56 9.05
C GLN A 293 17.89 -35.79 8.28
N PHE A 294 17.90 -35.49 6.99
CA PHE A 294 19.05 -35.71 6.13
C PHE A 294 19.21 -34.61 5.07
N GLU A 295 20.39 -34.52 4.46
CA GLU A 295 20.70 -33.53 3.44
C GLU A 295 21.13 -34.20 2.14
N ILE A 296 20.56 -33.75 1.02
CA ILE A 296 20.98 -34.15 -0.32
C ILE A 296 21.14 -32.89 -1.18
N GLY A 297 22.38 -32.63 -1.60
CA GLY A 297 22.73 -31.42 -2.33
C GLY A 297 22.50 -30.16 -1.49
N LYS A 298 21.67 -29.24 -1.99
CA LYS A 298 21.29 -27.99 -1.29
C LYS A 298 19.97 -28.08 -0.53
N SER A 299 19.47 -29.29 -0.30
CA SER A 299 18.14 -29.54 0.25
C SER A 299 18.23 -30.38 1.51
N THR A 300 17.54 -29.92 2.55
CA THR A 300 17.40 -30.59 3.84
C THR A 300 16.00 -31.18 3.91
N TRP A 301 15.90 -32.46 4.28
CA TRP A 301 14.67 -33.25 4.27
C TRP A 301 14.39 -33.82 5.66
N SER A 302 13.13 -33.86 6.06
CA SER A 302 12.70 -34.42 7.34
C SER A 302 11.53 -35.40 7.15
N TRP A 303 11.41 -36.34 8.09
CA TRP A 303 10.27 -37.24 8.18
C TRP A 303 9.29 -36.69 9.22
N GLU A 304 8.29 -35.97 8.71
CA GLU A 304 7.27 -35.36 9.55
C GLU A 304 6.14 -36.36 9.82
N PRO A 305 5.51 -36.35 11.00
CA PRO A 305 4.28 -37.10 11.23
C PRO A 305 3.28 -36.83 10.10
N VAL A 306 2.70 -37.89 9.53
CA VAL A 306 1.48 -37.72 8.71
C VAL A 306 0.41 -37.33 9.71
N ILE A 307 0.15 -36.04 9.80
CA ILE A 307 -0.96 -35.54 10.59
C ILE A 307 -2.21 -36.02 9.85
N ASP A 308 -2.86 -37.04 10.42
CA ASP A 308 -4.09 -37.62 9.88
C ASP A 308 -5.08 -36.52 9.47
N SER A 309 -5.60 -36.64 8.25
CA SER A 309 -6.86 -36.13 7.67
C SER A 309 -7.37 -34.72 7.97
N LYS A 310 -6.82 -33.94 8.90
CA LYS A 310 -7.43 -32.70 9.38
C LYS A 310 -7.26 -31.55 8.39
N GLU A 311 -6.15 -31.50 7.64
CA GLU A 311 -6.03 -30.54 6.53
C GLU A 311 -7.05 -30.86 5.43
N ASP A 312 -7.16 -32.13 5.03
CA ASP A 312 -8.13 -32.58 4.02
C ASP A 312 -9.58 -32.46 4.50
N GLU A 313 -9.83 -32.66 5.80
CA GLU A 313 -11.12 -32.49 6.47
C GLU A 313 -11.50 -31.02 6.55
N LEU A 314 -10.56 -30.14 6.91
CA LEU A 314 -10.74 -28.69 6.88
C LEU A 314 -11.01 -28.20 5.45
N MET A 315 -10.22 -28.65 4.48
CA MET A 315 -10.44 -28.37 3.05
C MET A 315 -11.82 -28.82 2.60
N SER A 316 -12.22 -30.05 2.97
CA SER A 316 -13.53 -30.61 2.63
C SER A 316 -14.67 -29.85 3.32
N LEU A 317 -14.48 -29.44 4.57
CA LEU A 317 -15.43 -28.66 5.34
C LEU A 317 -15.64 -27.28 4.69
N LEU A 318 -14.57 -26.61 4.28
CA LEU A 318 -14.64 -25.32 3.55
C LEU A 318 -15.37 -25.49 2.21
N HIS A 319 -14.96 -26.47 1.39
CA HIS A 319 -15.58 -26.72 0.09
C HIS A 319 -17.06 -27.11 0.20
N LYS A 320 -17.42 -27.97 1.16
CA LYS A 320 -18.81 -28.41 1.38
C LYS A 320 -19.73 -27.23 1.73
N ASN A 321 -19.19 -26.17 2.30
CA ASN A 321 -19.92 -24.95 2.65
C ASN A 321 -19.69 -23.82 1.64
N GLY A 322 -19.24 -24.13 0.42
CA GLY A 322 -19.14 -23.17 -0.68
C GLY A 322 -18.01 -22.14 -0.55
N ILE A 323 -17.00 -22.41 0.27
CA ILE A 323 -15.81 -21.54 0.42
C ILE A 323 -14.72 -22.06 -0.52
N ASP A 324 -14.32 -21.22 -1.49
CA ASP A 324 -13.25 -21.55 -2.44
C ASP A 324 -11.88 -21.32 -1.81
N VAL A 325 -11.21 -22.42 -1.42
CA VAL A 325 -9.89 -22.35 -0.81
C VAL A 325 -8.80 -21.93 -1.80
N ALA A 326 -9.07 -21.92 -3.12
CA ALA A 326 -8.14 -21.38 -4.10
C ALA A 326 -7.99 -19.84 -3.98
N GLU A 327 -8.95 -19.15 -3.35
CA GLU A 327 -8.84 -17.72 -3.03
C GLU A 327 -7.93 -17.46 -1.82
N PHE A 328 -7.50 -18.51 -1.10
CA PHE A 328 -6.64 -18.38 0.07
C PHE A 328 -5.18 -18.47 -0.37
N SER A 329 -4.32 -17.62 0.18
CA SER A 329 -2.88 -17.86 0.06
C SER A 329 -2.50 -19.12 0.84
N ALA A 330 -1.42 -19.79 0.44
CA ALA A 330 -0.93 -20.97 1.17
C ALA A 330 -0.63 -20.65 2.65
N GLN A 331 -0.16 -19.43 2.92
CA GLN A 331 0.05 -18.92 4.27
C GLN A 331 -1.27 -18.73 5.02
N ALA A 332 -2.28 -18.13 4.40
CA ALA A 332 -3.60 -17.92 5.02
C ALA A 332 -4.27 -19.26 5.38
N PHE A 333 -4.19 -20.26 4.51
CA PHE A 333 -4.71 -21.59 4.83
C PHE A 333 -3.95 -22.24 6.00
N ALA A 334 -2.62 -22.15 6.02
CA ALA A 334 -1.81 -22.66 7.13
C ALA A 334 -2.13 -21.96 8.46
N GLU A 335 -2.38 -20.64 8.43
CA GLU A 335 -2.84 -19.87 9.59
C GLU A 335 -4.22 -20.30 10.06
N LEU A 336 -5.19 -20.49 9.16
CA LEU A 336 -6.51 -20.98 9.52
C LEU A 336 -6.45 -22.39 10.13
N TYR A 337 -5.66 -23.28 9.53
CA TYR A 337 -5.45 -24.63 10.04
C TYR A 337 -4.83 -24.59 11.44
N ASP A 338 -3.81 -23.75 11.65
CA ASP A 338 -3.20 -23.57 12.96
C ASP A 338 -4.22 -23.04 13.98
N GLU A 339 -4.97 -22.00 13.64
CA GLU A 339 -5.98 -21.40 14.52
C GLU A 339 -7.02 -22.42 14.98
N VAL A 340 -7.46 -23.31 14.09
CA VAL A 340 -8.54 -24.27 14.36
C VAL A 340 -8.01 -25.55 15.01
N HIS A 341 -6.86 -26.06 14.59
CA HIS A 341 -6.40 -27.41 14.96
C HIS A 341 -5.11 -27.45 15.79
N VAL A 342 -4.29 -26.40 15.78
CA VAL A 342 -2.98 -26.38 16.45
C VAL A 342 -3.00 -25.47 17.68
N SER A 343 -3.22 -24.18 17.48
CA SER A 343 -3.33 -23.20 18.57
C SER A 343 -4.68 -23.22 19.26
N MET A 344 -5.71 -23.80 18.62
CA MET A 344 -7.10 -23.82 19.11
C MET A 344 -7.52 -22.44 19.62
N SER A 345 -7.27 -21.42 18.80
CA SER A 345 -7.65 -20.02 19.04
C SER A 345 -8.89 -19.61 18.25
N ALA A 346 -9.39 -20.50 17.39
CA ALA A 346 -10.68 -20.38 16.73
C ALA A 346 -11.41 -21.73 16.63
N THR A 347 -12.74 -21.71 16.53
CA THR A 347 -13.55 -22.89 16.12
C THR A 347 -14.16 -22.68 14.75
N LEU A 348 -14.59 -23.77 14.11
CA LEU A 348 -15.40 -23.74 12.90
C LEU A 348 -16.68 -24.52 13.13
N ASP A 349 -17.81 -23.84 13.00
CA ASP A 349 -19.12 -24.41 13.26
C ASP A 349 -20.10 -24.01 12.14
N VAL A 350 -20.98 -24.92 11.73
CA VAL A 350 -22.03 -24.62 10.74
C VAL A 350 -23.24 -24.06 11.47
N VAL A 351 -23.50 -22.76 11.31
CA VAL A 351 -24.57 -22.04 11.99
C VAL A 351 -25.54 -21.50 10.95
N PHE A 352 -26.79 -21.98 10.97
CA PHE A 352 -27.83 -21.67 9.97
C PHE A 352 -27.43 -21.99 8.52
N GLY A 353 -26.67 -23.06 8.32
CA GLY A 353 -26.22 -23.50 6.99
C GLY A 353 -24.96 -22.79 6.47
N ASP A 354 -24.45 -21.80 7.21
CA ASP A 354 -23.19 -21.13 6.88
C ASP A 354 -22.05 -21.62 7.79
N LEU A 355 -20.89 -21.91 7.21
CA LEU A 355 -19.70 -22.18 7.99
C LEU A 355 -19.19 -20.88 8.63
N ARG A 356 -19.07 -20.89 9.96
CA ARG A 356 -18.70 -19.73 10.77
C ARG A 356 -17.44 -20.05 11.56
N ARG A 357 -16.44 -19.18 11.45
CA ARG A 357 -15.24 -19.18 12.29
C ARG A 357 -15.48 -18.36 13.55
N THR A 358 -15.37 -18.94 14.73
CA THR A 358 -15.55 -18.21 15.99
C THR A 358 -14.20 -17.92 16.63
N ILE A 359 -13.92 -16.64 16.95
CA ILE A 359 -12.75 -16.23 17.73
C ILE A 359 -13.23 -15.62 19.04
N ARG A 360 -12.63 -16.04 20.15
CA ARG A 360 -12.83 -15.42 21.46
C ARG A 360 -11.72 -14.42 21.73
N ILE A 361 -12.07 -13.22 22.19
CA ILE A 361 -11.12 -12.13 22.50
C ILE A 361 -11.42 -11.63 23.90
N VAL A 362 -10.38 -11.37 24.69
CA VAL A 362 -10.50 -10.63 25.95
C VAL A 362 -10.02 -9.19 25.75
N LYS A 363 -10.78 -8.22 26.26
CA LYS A 363 -10.43 -6.80 26.36
C LYS A 363 -10.44 -6.42 27.84
N VAL A 364 -9.29 -5.97 28.34
CA VAL A 364 -9.07 -5.65 29.75
C VAL A 364 -8.81 -4.15 29.90
N TRP A 365 -9.73 -3.45 30.54
CA TRP A 365 -9.54 -2.06 30.95
C TRP A 365 -8.86 -2.04 32.31
N VAL A 366 -7.60 -1.61 32.33
CA VAL A 366 -6.80 -1.57 33.57
C VAL A 366 -6.93 -0.19 34.19
N HIS A 367 -7.54 -0.14 35.37
CA HIS A 367 -7.77 1.06 36.15
C HIS A 367 -6.73 1.19 37.27
N ALA A 368 -6.30 2.42 37.55
CA ALA A 368 -5.44 2.75 38.67
C ALA A 368 -5.79 4.14 39.22
N GLU A 369 -5.74 4.28 40.54
CA GLU A 369 -5.91 5.57 41.21
C GLU A 369 -4.57 6.31 41.24
N ILE A 370 -4.45 7.35 40.40
CA ILE A 370 -3.23 8.15 40.24
C ILE A 370 -3.58 9.56 40.71
N LEU A 371 -2.94 10.01 41.78
CA LEU A 371 -3.22 11.31 42.41
C LEU A 371 -4.72 11.47 42.79
N ASN A 372 -5.34 10.41 43.29
CA ASN A 372 -6.77 10.33 43.64
C ASN A 372 -7.74 10.49 42.46
N ILE A 373 -7.29 10.18 41.25
CA ILE A 373 -8.10 10.22 40.02
C ILE A 373 -8.04 8.84 39.34
N ASP A 374 -9.20 8.32 38.94
CA ASP A 374 -9.32 7.06 38.19
C ASP A 374 -8.75 7.23 36.77
N HIS A 375 -7.62 6.58 36.52
CA HIS A 375 -6.98 6.53 35.22
C HIS A 375 -7.08 5.13 34.63
N VAL A 376 -7.20 5.07 33.31
CA VAL A 376 -7.27 3.83 32.56
C VAL A 376 -6.08 3.73 31.61
N LEU A 377 -5.44 2.57 31.62
CA LEU A 377 -4.31 2.25 30.75
C LEU A 377 -4.80 1.96 29.33
N VAL A 378 -4.24 2.64 28.35
CA VAL A 378 -4.60 2.47 26.93
C VAL A 378 -3.37 2.43 26.03
N VAL A 379 -3.52 1.77 24.88
CA VAL A 379 -2.50 1.76 23.83
C VAL A 379 -2.48 3.14 23.15
N ARG A 380 -1.32 3.78 23.15
CA ARG A 380 -1.07 5.04 22.44
C ARG A 380 -0.58 4.80 21.02
N ALA A 381 0.36 3.88 20.86
CA ALA A 381 0.92 3.53 19.56
C ALA A 381 1.50 2.11 19.57
N LYS A 382 1.62 1.50 18.40
CA LYS A 382 2.17 0.17 18.21
C LYS A 382 3.13 0.15 17.03
N TRP A 383 4.30 -0.43 17.22
CA TRP A 383 5.26 -0.73 16.16
C TRP A 383 5.33 -2.25 15.97
N GLN A 384 5.04 -2.72 14.76
CA GLN A 384 5.06 -4.14 14.39
C GLN A 384 5.43 -4.27 12.91
N LYS A 385 6.26 -5.25 12.53
CA LYS A 385 6.71 -5.49 11.14
C LYS A 385 7.20 -4.21 10.42
N GLY A 386 8.00 -3.40 11.11
CA GLY A 386 8.52 -2.13 10.55
C GLY A 386 7.48 -1.00 10.41
N THR A 387 6.22 -1.23 10.76
CA THR A 387 5.12 -0.25 10.62
C THR A 387 4.75 0.35 11.97
N TYR A 388 4.81 1.68 12.08
CA TYR A 388 4.35 2.43 13.26
C TYR A 388 2.90 2.87 13.06
N GLU A 389 2.02 2.48 13.98
CA GLU A 389 0.60 2.81 13.99
C GLU A 389 0.27 3.57 15.28
N GLU A 390 -0.14 4.83 15.14
CA GLU A 390 -0.65 5.63 16.26
C GLU A 390 -2.14 5.37 16.43
N MET A 391 -2.57 5.12 17.68
CA MET A 391 -3.96 4.79 17.98
C MET A 391 -4.76 6.06 18.23
N HIS A 392 -5.62 6.41 17.28
CA HIS A 392 -6.52 7.57 17.42
C HIS A 392 -7.67 7.35 18.41
N LEU A 393 -8.01 6.10 18.72
CA LEU A 393 -9.02 5.73 19.70
C LEU A 393 -8.36 4.99 20.87
N PRO A 394 -8.80 5.23 22.13
CA PRO A 394 -8.26 4.52 23.28
C PRO A 394 -8.56 3.02 23.14
N GLN A 395 -7.50 2.20 23.05
CA GLN A 395 -7.62 0.75 22.99
C GLN A 395 -7.19 0.10 24.31
N PRO A 396 -7.99 -0.81 24.87
CA PRO A 396 -7.62 -1.55 26.08
C PRO A 396 -6.56 -2.61 25.78
N VAL A 397 -6.05 -3.26 26.83
CA VAL A 397 -5.25 -4.47 26.68
C VAL A 397 -6.11 -5.55 26.03
N SER A 398 -5.65 -6.15 24.93
CA SER A 398 -6.42 -7.16 24.21
C SER A 398 -5.60 -8.38 23.80
N MET A 399 -6.26 -9.54 23.81
CA MET A 399 -5.65 -10.83 23.49
C MET A 399 -6.71 -11.81 22.97
N ARG A 400 -6.33 -12.70 22.04
CA ARG A 400 -7.17 -13.83 21.64
C ARG A 400 -7.17 -14.88 22.76
N MET A 401 -8.32 -15.48 23.00
CA MET A 401 -8.49 -16.53 24.00
C MET A 401 -8.40 -17.90 23.34
N GLY A 402 -7.93 -18.91 24.08
CA GLY A 402 -8.08 -20.31 23.67
C GLY A 402 -9.56 -20.71 23.64
N VAL A 403 -9.90 -21.72 22.83
CA VAL A 403 -11.28 -22.21 22.67
C VAL A 403 -11.89 -22.61 24.01
N ASP A 404 -11.14 -23.35 24.84
CA ASP A 404 -11.58 -23.81 26.16
C ASP A 404 -11.12 -22.89 27.31
N GLN A 405 -10.52 -21.74 26.99
CA GLN A 405 -9.98 -20.84 28.01
C GLN A 405 -11.10 -20.04 28.66
N GLU A 406 -11.12 -20.03 30.00
CA GLU A 406 -12.01 -19.16 30.76
C GLU A 406 -11.56 -17.70 30.66
N TRP A 407 -12.51 -16.76 30.61
CA TRP A 407 -12.17 -15.35 30.43
C TRP A 407 -11.34 -14.79 31.58
N THR A 408 -11.50 -15.31 32.81
CA THR A 408 -10.68 -14.90 33.96
C THR A 408 -9.22 -15.29 33.80
N GLU A 409 -8.96 -16.51 33.31
CA GLU A 409 -7.59 -16.96 33.01
C GLU A 409 -6.99 -16.14 31.86
N ALA A 410 -7.81 -15.80 30.86
CA ALA A 410 -7.38 -14.97 29.74
C ALA A 410 -7.04 -13.54 30.18
N VAL A 411 -7.71 -12.98 31.19
CA VAL A 411 -7.35 -11.67 31.79
C VAL A 411 -5.95 -11.74 32.38
N ASP A 412 -5.67 -12.74 33.22
CA ASP A 412 -4.37 -12.90 33.87
C ASP A 412 -3.25 -13.08 32.83
N GLN A 413 -3.48 -13.94 31.84
CA GLN A 413 -2.53 -14.16 30.76
C GLN A 413 -2.34 -12.91 29.88
N ALA A 414 -3.39 -12.13 29.63
CA ALA A 414 -3.26 -10.87 28.88
C ALA A 414 -2.40 -9.86 29.64
N LEU A 415 -2.60 -9.69 30.94
CA LEU A 415 -1.81 -8.79 31.77
C LEU A 415 -0.35 -9.26 31.88
N PHE A 416 -0.12 -10.57 32.03
CA PHE A 416 1.22 -11.14 32.05
C PHE A 416 1.95 -10.96 30.70
N THR A 417 1.34 -11.37 29.59
CA THR A 417 2.01 -11.38 28.27
C THR A 417 2.10 -10.00 27.62
N ARG A 418 1.15 -9.10 27.88
CA ARG A 418 1.10 -7.78 27.24
C ARG A 418 1.72 -6.66 28.08
N LEU A 419 1.73 -6.80 29.41
CA LEU A 419 2.27 -5.79 30.34
C LEU A 419 3.43 -6.30 31.20
N GLY A 420 3.75 -7.60 31.17
CA GLY A 420 4.85 -8.18 31.97
C GLY A 420 4.54 -8.31 33.46
N LEU A 421 3.27 -8.29 33.87
CA LEU A 421 2.86 -8.41 35.27
C LEU A 421 2.87 -9.87 35.72
N THR A 422 3.71 -10.20 36.71
CA THR A 422 3.84 -11.59 37.20
C THR A 422 2.54 -12.09 37.86
N MET A 423 2.30 -13.40 37.83
CA MET A 423 1.10 -14.00 38.44
C MET A 423 1.00 -13.71 39.95
N ASP A 424 2.13 -13.73 40.67
CA ASP A 424 2.18 -13.34 42.09
C ASP A 424 1.77 -11.88 42.30
N PHE A 425 2.17 -10.99 41.39
CA PHE A 425 1.78 -9.59 41.44
C PHE A 425 0.28 -9.43 41.18
N LEU A 426 -0.25 -10.11 40.15
CA LEU A 426 -1.68 -10.08 39.82
C LEU A 426 -2.52 -10.54 41.01
N ALA A 427 -2.15 -11.67 41.63
CA ALA A 427 -2.86 -12.21 42.79
C ALA A 427 -2.85 -11.28 44.01
N ALA A 428 -1.76 -10.51 44.21
CA ALA A 428 -1.62 -9.63 45.37
C ALA A 428 -2.15 -8.20 45.15
N ASN A 429 -2.17 -7.70 43.91
CA ASN A 429 -2.35 -6.27 43.64
C ASN A 429 -3.40 -5.93 42.58
N VAL A 430 -4.01 -6.92 41.92
CA VAL A 430 -5.04 -6.69 40.88
C VAL A 430 -6.37 -7.27 41.33
N HIS A 431 -7.41 -6.44 41.35
CA HIS A 431 -8.78 -6.84 41.57
C HIS A 431 -9.54 -6.89 40.25
N VAL A 432 -9.99 -8.08 39.85
CA VAL A 432 -10.84 -8.26 38.67
C VAL A 432 -12.30 -7.98 39.05
N ASP A 433 -12.87 -6.89 38.54
CA ASP A 433 -14.27 -6.55 38.80
C ASP A 433 -15.19 -7.38 37.89
N ARG A 434 -15.61 -8.54 38.41
CA ARG A 434 -16.48 -9.48 37.68
C ARG A 434 -17.82 -8.87 37.30
N SER A 435 -18.28 -7.81 37.97
CA SER A 435 -19.55 -7.16 37.65
C SER A 435 -19.50 -6.37 36.35
N THR A 436 -18.30 -6.01 35.88
CA THR A 436 -18.08 -5.27 34.63
C THR A 436 -17.97 -6.16 33.40
N HIS A 437 -17.95 -7.49 33.57
CA HIS A 437 -17.82 -8.41 32.44
C HIS A 437 -19.00 -8.29 31.49
N LYS A 438 -18.69 -8.02 30.23
CA LYS A 438 -19.64 -7.97 29.13
C LYS A 438 -19.16 -8.85 27.99
N LEU A 439 -20.02 -9.75 27.53
CA LEU A 439 -19.80 -10.50 26.30
C LEU A 439 -20.55 -9.82 25.16
N THR A 440 -19.84 -9.45 24.10
CA THR A 440 -20.45 -8.97 22.85
C THR A 440 -20.05 -9.84 21.68
N GLU A 441 -20.98 -10.04 20.75
CA GLU A 441 -20.75 -10.84 19.54
C GLU A 441 -20.80 -9.94 18.30
N GLU A 442 -19.77 -10.01 17.47
CA GLU A 442 -19.69 -9.26 16.20
C GLU A 442 -19.46 -10.25 15.05
N VAL A 443 -20.31 -10.22 14.02
CA VAL A 443 -20.20 -11.11 12.86
C VAL A 443 -19.82 -10.31 11.62
N GLY A 444 -18.77 -10.74 10.91
CA GLY A 444 -18.33 -10.13 9.66
C GLY A 444 -17.51 -11.10 8.81
N TYR A 445 -17.29 -10.77 7.54
CA TYR A 445 -16.41 -11.58 6.69
C TYR A 445 -14.94 -11.28 6.99
N SER A 446 -14.13 -12.33 7.10
CA SER A 446 -12.68 -12.17 7.26
C SER A 446 -12.07 -11.64 5.97
N ARG A 447 -11.23 -10.60 6.06
CA ARG A 447 -10.41 -10.17 4.91
C ARG A 447 -9.35 -11.20 4.54
N SER A 448 -8.85 -11.96 5.52
CA SER A 448 -7.81 -12.98 5.32
C SER A 448 -8.35 -14.29 4.78
N TYR A 449 -9.66 -14.55 4.94
CA TYR A 449 -10.34 -15.77 4.51
C TYR A 449 -11.59 -15.39 3.71
N PRO A 450 -11.45 -15.02 2.42
CA PRO A 450 -12.57 -14.68 1.56
C PRO A 450 -13.69 -15.72 1.62
N GLY A 451 -14.95 -15.27 1.72
CA GLY A 451 -16.11 -16.17 1.83
C GLY A 451 -16.36 -16.78 3.21
N LEU A 452 -15.39 -16.82 4.13
CA LEU A 452 -15.57 -17.36 5.48
C LEU A 452 -16.06 -16.28 6.47
N LYS A 453 -17.28 -16.46 7.00
CA LYS A 453 -17.83 -15.60 8.07
C LYS A 453 -17.07 -15.82 9.37
N THR A 454 -16.69 -14.74 10.04
CA THR A 454 -16.04 -14.76 11.35
C THR A 454 -16.93 -14.10 12.38
N MET A 455 -17.13 -14.77 13.52
CA MET A 455 -17.79 -14.25 14.71
C MET A 455 -16.76 -13.98 15.80
N TYR A 456 -16.67 -12.74 16.25
CA TYR A 456 -15.83 -12.31 17.35
C TYR A 456 -16.66 -12.27 18.63
N GLN A 457 -16.34 -13.15 19.57
CA GLN A 457 -16.87 -13.14 20.93
C GLN A 457 -15.92 -12.35 21.82
N VAL A 458 -16.27 -11.09 22.09
CA VAL A 458 -15.44 -10.15 22.83
C VAL A 458 -15.89 -10.10 24.28
N ASN A 459 -15.03 -10.58 25.19
CA ASN A 459 -15.18 -10.48 26.63
C ASN A 459 -14.50 -9.19 27.08
N GLU A 460 -15.27 -8.19 27.50
CA GLU A 460 -14.77 -6.90 27.97
C GLU A 460 -14.91 -6.82 29.50
N ILE A 461 -13.83 -6.54 30.22
CA ILE A 461 -13.76 -6.53 31.70
C ILE A 461 -12.88 -5.37 32.18
N SER A 462 -13.22 -4.77 33.31
CA SER A 462 -12.37 -3.84 34.05
C SER A 462 -11.63 -4.52 35.20
N VAL A 463 -10.36 -4.14 35.40
CA VAL A 463 -9.54 -4.56 36.54
C VAL A 463 -8.99 -3.33 37.25
N GLN A 464 -8.91 -3.38 38.58
CA GLN A 464 -8.40 -2.30 39.42
C GLN A 464 -7.05 -2.68 40.02
N ILE A 465 -6.06 -1.79 39.91
CA ILE A 465 -4.80 -1.91 40.64
C ILE A 465 -4.99 -1.38 42.06
N LEU A 466 -4.86 -2.24 43.07
CA LEU A 466 -5.12 -1.93 44.47
C LEU A 466 -3.98 -1.17 45.16
N ASN A 467 -2.74 -1.40 44.74
CA ASN A 467 -1.56 -0.79 45.34
C ASN A 467 -0.69 -0.12 44.27
N THR A 468 -0.91 1.18 44.08
CA THR A 468 -0.14 1.99 43.13
C THR A 468 1.23 2.40 43.69
N GLY A 469 1.49 2.22 44.98
CA GLY A 469 2.72 2.63 45.66
C GLY A 469 3.94 1.73 45.44
N ALA A 470 3.75 0.52 44.90
CA ALA A 470 4.86 -0.31 44.44
C ALA A 470 5.45 0.28 43.16
N GLN A 471 6.79 0.41 43.04
CA GLN A 471 7.46 0.83 41.81
C GLN A 471 7.15 -0.16 40.68
N LEU A 472 6.11 0.13 39.92
CA LEU A 472 5.55 -0.73 38.90
C LEU A 472 6.08 -0.29 37.55
N HIS A 473 6.63 -1.23 36.79
CA HIS A 473 7.20 -0.98 35.46
C HIS A 473 6.16 -0.59 34.38
N ILE A 474 4.90 -0.39 34.78
CA ILE A 474 3.79 0.12 33.96
C ILE A 474 3.49 1.61 34.24
N GLY A 475 4.49 2.36 34.72
CA GLY A 475 4.37 3.82 34.90
C GLY A 475 3.68 4.28 36.19
N LEU A 476 3.43 3.39 37.15
CA LEU A 476 2.85 3.74 38.45
C LEU A 476 3.95 3.95 39.52
N PRO A 477 3.71 4.77 40.56
CA PRO A 477 2.47 5.51 40.88
C PRO A 477 2.22 6.77 40.04
N SER A 478 3.20 7.24 39.27
CA SER A 478 3.17 8.58 38.65
C SER A 478 2.25 8.71 37.43
N GLY A 479 1.69 7.61 36.92
CA GLY A 479 0.93 7.59 35.66
C GLY A 479 1.76 7.95 34.43
N THR A 480 3.06 7.65 34.46
CA THR A 480 3.97 7.97 33.35
C THR A 480 3.76 7.01 32.18
N ASP A 481 3.75 7.54 30.96
CA ASP A 481 3.77 6.73 29.74
C ASP A 481 4.94 5.75 29.75
N PHE A 482 4.73 4.55 29.22
CA PHE A 482 5.77 3.53 29.14
C PHE A 482 5.68 2.74 27.84
N THR A 483 6.74 1.99 27.58
CA THR A 483 6.84 1.19 26.36
C THR A 483 7.13 -0.25 26.73
N PHE A 484 6.40 -1.18 26.13
CA PHE A 484 6.59 -2.61 26.32
C PHE A 484 6.96 -3.26 25.00
N ALA A 485 8.19 -3.79 24.93
CA ALA A 485 8.69 -4.56 23.79
C ALA A 485 8.58 -6.05 24.10
N ARG A 486 7.91 -6.79 23.22
CA ARG A 486 7.84 -8.26 23.30
C ARG A 486 8.24 -8.89 21.98
N ARG A 487 8.81 -10.09 22.06
CA ARG A 487 9.05 -10.91 20.88
C ARG A 487 7.80 -11.72 20.61
N GLU A 488 7.20 -11.52 19.44
CA GLU A 488 6.11 -12.33 18.96
C GLU A 488 6.71 -13.31 17.93
N GLU A 489 6.48 -14.60 18.12
CA GLU A 489 6.89 -15.59 17.12
C GLU A 489 6.03 -15.39 15.88
N VAL A 490 6.61 -14.73 14.86
CA VAL A 490 5.96 -14.65 13.56
C VAL A 490 6.00 -16.03 12.96
N LYS A 491 4.82 -16.58 12.69
CA LYS A 491 4.67 -17.86 12.00
C LYS A 491 5.03 -17.66 10.53
N GLY A 492 6.31 -17.78 10.22
CA GLY A 492 6.93 -17.59 8.91
C GLY A 492 8.45 -17.74 8.98
N PRO A 493 9.18 -17.75 7.86
CA PRO A 493 10.64 -17.95 7.82
C PRO A 493 11.45 -16.75 8.35
N GLU A 494 10.80 -15.65 8.70
CA GLU A 494 11.46 -14.48 9.31
C GLU A 494 11.62 -14.66 10.83
N THR A 495 12.79 -14.26 11.31
CA THR A 495 13.15 -14.17 12.73
C THR A 495 12.09 -13.42 13.54
N GLN A 496 11.80 -13.91 14.76
CA GLN A 496 11.01 -13.25 15.82
C GLN A 496 10.80 -11.74 15.58
N ASP A 497 9.55 -11.31 15.41
CA ASP A 497 9.25 -9.89 15.26
C ASP A 497 9.14 -9.25 16.64
N VAL A 498 9.68 -8.05 16.76
CA VAL A 498 9.65 -7.30 18.01
C VAL A 498 8.45 -6.37 17.93
N VAL A 499 7.43 -6.65 18.72
CA VAL A 499 6.26 -5.79 18.86
C VAL A 499 6.52 -4.81 20.00
N ILE A 500 6.60 -3.54 19.66
CA ILE A 500 6.77 -2.45 20.62
C ILE A 500 5.43 -1.75 20.80
N THR A 501 4.88 -1.77 22.01
CA THR A 501 3.61 -1.13 22.34
C THR A 501 3.87 0.04 23.28
N HIS A 502 3.48 1.23 22.88
CA HIS A 502 3.51 2.43 23.71
C HIS A 502 2.18 2.55 24.44
N TRP A 503 2.24 2.66 25.76
CA TRP A 503 1.11 2.74 26.65
C TRP A 503 1.07 4.09 27.35
N CYS A 504 -0.13 4.63 27.55
CA CYS A 504 -0.35 5.83 28.35
C CYS A 504 -1.52 5.64 29.33
N TRP A 505 -1.48 6.39 30.42
CA TRP A 505 -2.58 6.49 31.37
C TRP A 505 -3.44 7.70 31.01
N LEU A 506 -4.74 7.49 30.80
CA LEU A 506 -5.68 8.58 30.55
C LEU A 506 -6.73 8.64 31.65
N ASN A 507 -7.23 9.83 31.94
CA ASN A 507 -8.38 9.98 32.82
C ASN A 507 -9.57 9.20 32.24
N ARG A 508 -10.29 8.46 33.09
CA ARG A 508 -11.48 7.72 32.70
C ARG A 508 -12.52 8.59 32.01
N ASP A 509 -12.75 9.81 32.52
CA ASP A 509 -13.73 10.74 31.97
C ASP A 509 -13.37 11.14 30.53
N ASP A 510 -12.07 11.29 30.22
CA ASP A 510 -11.60 11.59 28.86
C ASP A 510 -11.87 10.42 27.91
N ILE A 511 -11.73 9.18 28.38
CA ILE A 511 -12.03 7.99 27.59
C ILE A 511 -13.52 7.88 27.34
N GLU A 512 -14.36 8.12 28.35
CA GLU A 512 -15.81 8.10 28.20
C GLU A 512 -16.29 9.19 27.24
N ALA A 513 -15.71 10.39 27.30
CA ALA A 513 -15.97 11.47 26.35
C ALA A 513 -15.61 11.06 24.91
N ARG A 514 -14.42 10.47 24.71
CA ARG A 514 -13.98 9.97 23.40
C ARG A 514 -14.86 8.82 22.87
N LYS A 515 -15.28 7.89 23.74
CA LYS A 515 -16.19 6.79 23.38
C LYS A 515 -17.57 7.31 22.97
N LYS A 516 -18.14 8.26 23.71
CA LYS A 516 -19.42 8.90 23.36
C LYS A 516 -19.35 9.58 21.99
N ASN A 517 -18.26 10.30 21.71
CA ASN A 517 -18.03 10.92 20.41
C ASN A 517 -17.88 9.90 19.28
N SER A 518 -17.27 8.73 19.54
CA SER A 518 -17.13 7.65 18.57
C SER A 518 -18.45 6.92 18.29
N VAL A 519 -19.25 6.62 19.31
CA VAL A 519 -20.56 5.97 19.16
C VAL A 519 -21.56 6.86 18.45
N LEU A 520 -21.55 8.18 18.70
CA LEU A 520 -22.35 9.13 17.93
C LEU A 520 -21.99 9.10 16.44
N ARG A 521 -20.70 9.00 16.10
CA ARG A 521 -20.26 8.88 14.69
C ARG A 521 -20.70 7.56 14.06
N MET A 522 -20.66 6.44 14.80
CA MET A 522 -21.04 5.12 14.28
C MET A 522 -22.56 4.89 14.22
N SER A 523 -23.35 5.41 15.17
CA SER A 523 -24.81 5.26 15.16
C SER A 523 -25.44 6.04 14.00
N VAL A 524 -24.89 7.22 13.68
CA VAL A 524 -25.27 7.99 12.50
C VAL A 524 -25.00 7.18 11.22
N GLN A 525 -23.85 6.50 11.12
CA GLN A 525 -23.52 5.64 9.97
C GLN A 525 -24.39 4.37 9.88
N GLN A 526 -24.80 3.78 11.00
CA GLN A 526 -25.64 2.57 11.02
C GLN A 526 -27.13 2.85 10.79
N SER A 527 -27.65 3.98 11.28
CA SER A 527 -29.02 4.43 11.01
C SER A 527 -29.22 4.74 9.52
N ILE A 528 -28.20 5.30 8.86
CA ILE A 528 -28.18 5.51 7.40
C ILE A 528 -28.24 4.16 6.64
N LYS A 529 -27.65 3.08 7.19
CA LYS A 529 -27.69 1.74 6.58
C LYS A 529 -29.00 0.99 6.78
N ARG A 530 -29.74 1.24 7.88
CA ARG A 530 -31.03 0.56 8.15
C ARG A 530 -32.20 1.16 7.37
N CYS A 531 -32.17 2.43 7.00
CA CYS A 531 -33.22 3.05 6.17
C CYS A 531 -33.17 2.61 4.68
N SER A 532 -32.20 1.80 4.28
CA SER A 532 -31.98 1.38 2.88
C SER A 532 -32.62 0.02 2.52
N MET A 533 -33.29 -0.69 3.45
CA MET A 533 -33.65 -2.10 3.23
C MET A 533 -35.08 -2.53 3.53
N ASN A 534 -36.03 -1.64 3.82
CA ASN A 534 -37.44 -2.02 3.93
C ASN A 534 -38.32 -0.99 3.20
N ASP A 535 -38.81 -1.34 2.00
CA ASP A 535 -40.16 -1.01 1.53
C ASP A 535 -40.39 -1.66 0.15
N ASP A 536 -41.04 -2.83 0.17
CA ASP A 536 -41.73 -3.44 -0.98
C ASP A 536 -43.04 -4.02 -0.42
N SER A 537 -44.11 -3.22 -0.43
CA SER A 537 -45.49 -3.72 -0.40
C SER A 537 -46.49 -2.68 -0.92
N ASP A 538 -47.08 -3.03 -2.05
CA ASP A 538 -48.48 -2.84 -2.46
C ASP A 538 -49.19 -1.52 -2.14
N VAL A 539 -49.39 -0.68 -3.17
CA VAL A 539 -50.50 0.28 -3.21
C VAL A 539 -51.17 0.23 -4.58
N GLU A 540 -52.48 -0.03 -4.54
CA GLU A 540 -53.42 -0.18 -5.64
C GLU A 540 -53.59 1.12 -6.46
N GLU A 541 -53.76 0.95 -7.77
CA GLU A 541 -54.11 1.99 -8.74
C GLU A 541 -55.55 2.48 -8.55
N ALA A 542 -55.73 3.79 -8.50
CA ALA A 542 -57.01 4.45 -8.77
C ALA A 542 -56.84 5.37 -9.99
N GLU A 543 -57.62 5.07 -11.02
CA GLU A 543 -57.76 5.82 -12.26
C GLU A 543 -58.46 7.17 -12.01
N GLU A 544 -58.01 8.23 -12.68
CA GLU A 544 -58.88 9.34 -13.06
C GLU A 544 -58.37 9.99 -14.37
N GLU A 545 -59.28 10.06 -15.33
CA GLU A 545 -59.16 10.66 -16.66
C GLU A 545 -59.29 12.20 -16.62
N ASP A 546 -58.64 12.88 -17.57
CA ASP A 546 -59.08 14.08 -18.32
C ASP A 546 -57.82 14.72 -18.97
N ASP A 547 -57.61 14.56 -20.28
CA ASP A 547 -58.12 15.37 -21.40
C ASP A 547 -57.65 16.84 -21.40
N ASP A 548 -56.58 17.14 -22.15
CA ASP A 548 -56.64 18.08 -23.29
C ASP A 548 -55.28 18.21 -24.00
N GLY A 549 -55.30 18.13 -25.33
CA GLY A 549 -54.12 18.05 -26.19
C GLY A 549 -53.54 19.40 -26.65
N LYS A 550 -52.20 19.49 -26.71
CA LYS A 550 -51.43 20.17 -27.78
C LYS A 550 -49.92 19.87 -27.71
N PRO A 551 -49.20 19.86 -28.86
CA PRO A 551 -47.86 19.29 -28.95
C PRO A 551 -46.75 20.34 -28.70
N MET A 552 -45.82 20.06 -27.78
CA MET A 552 -44.63 20.88 -27.60
C MET A 552 -43.40 20.04 -27.26
N PHE A 553 -42.27 20.46 -27.81
CA PHE A 553 -40.96 19.81 -27.85
C PHE A 553 -40.53 19.12 -26.55
N ARG A 554 -40.17 17.82 -26.66
CA ARG A 554 -39.72 16.97 -25.56
C ARG A 554 -38.23 17.21 -25.28
N VAL A 555 -37.92 18.13 -24.36
CA VAL A 555 -36.66 18.14 -23.61
C VAL A 555 -36.92 17.32 -22.34
N THR A 556 -36.27 16.16 -22.23
CA THR A 556 -36.34 15.29 -21.05
C THR A 556 -35.57 15.91 -19.89
N THR A 557 -36.27 16.66 -19.04
CA THR A 557 -35.83 16.97 -17.66
C THR A 557 -36.34 15.87 -16.74
N SER A 558 -35.45 14.96 -16.32
CA SER A 558 -35.72 13.99 -15.27
C SER A 558 -35.85 14.72 -13.93
N ARG A 559 -37.04 14.65 -13.34
CA ARG A 559 -37.39 15.13 -12.01
C ARG A 559 -36.67 14.26 -10.97
N ALA A 560 -35.62 14.82 -10.35
CA ALA A 560 -34.92 14.20 -9.24
C ALA A 560 -35.77 14.32 -7.97
N THR A 561 -36.22 13.18 -7.45
CA THR A 561 -36.77 13.05 -6.10
C THR A 561 -35.62 13.05 -5.09
N SER A 562 -35.78 13.86 -4.05
CA SER A 562 -34.79 14.18 -3.02
C SER A 562 -34.58 13.05 -2.02
N GLU A 563 -33.39 12.43 -2.05
CA GLU A 563 -32.82 11.67 -0.94
C GLU A 563 -31.64 12.48 -0.35
N GLU A 564 -31.92 13.44 0.54
CA GLU A 564 -30.91 14.19 1.30
C GLU A 564 -30.60 13.46 2.61
N GLY A 565 -29.86 12.35 2.52
CA GLY A 565 -29.43 11.56 3.68
C GLY A 565 -27.92 11.31 3.71
N GLY A 566 -27.16 12.14 4.44
CA GLY A 566 -26.00 11.65 5.19
C GLY A 566 -24.63 11.56 4.52
N GLN A 567 -24.16 12.58 3.81
CA GLN A 567 -22.71 12.78 3.63
C GLN A 567 -22.29 14.11 4.27
N ASN A 568 -21.97 14.08 5.57
CA ASN A 568 -21.54 15.25 6.33
C ASN A 568 -20.33 15.91 5.64
N GLY A 569 -20.55 17.03 4.97
CA GLY A 569 -19.49 17.88 4.42
C GLY A 569 -19.09 17.62 2.96
N ARG A 570 -19.68 16.64 2.27
CA ARG A 570 -19.28 16.25 0.89
C ARG A 570 -20.27 16.76 -0.16
N VAL A 571 -19.80 16.94 -1.38
CA VAL A 571 -20.64 17.25 -2.56
C VAL A 571 -20.94 16.00 -3.37
N HIS A 572 -22.00 16.02 -4.18
CA HIS A 572 -22.35 14.89 -5.05
C HIS A 572 -21.36 14.75 -6.20
N SER A 573 -20.70 13.60 -6.30
CA SER A 573 -19.75 13.28 -7.37
C SER A 573 -20.44 13.07 -8.73
N PRO A 574 -19.85 13.52 -9.84
CA PRO A 574 -20.48 13.39 -11.14
C PRO A 574 -20.62 11.93 -11.57
N ALA A 575 -21.51 11.68 -12.54
CA ALA A 575 -21.68 10.34 -13.10
C ALA A 575 -20.35 9.82 -13.68
N PRO A 576 -19.95 8.58 -13.32
CA PRO A 576 -18.65 8.03 -13.68
C PRO A 576 -18.49 7.94 -15.20
N LEU A 577 -17.27 8.17 -15.67
CA LEU A 577 -16.91 7.89 -17.05
C LEU A 577 -16.58 6.39 -17.20
N LEU A 578 -17.16 5.77 -18.22
CA LEU A 578 -16.93 4.35 -18.52
C LEU A 578 -15.84 4.23 -19.57
N LEU A 579 -14.82 3.41 -19.28
CA LEU A 579 -13.84 2.99 -20.28
C LEU A 579 -14.50 2.00 -21.24
N ALA A 580 -14.58 2.37 -22.52
CA ALA A 580 -15.20 1.54 -23.56
C ALA A 580 -14.29 0.38 -24.04
N SER A 581 -13.00 0.42 -23.68
CA SER A 581 -11.95 -0.46 -24.19
C SER A 581 -10.86 -0.68 -23.16
N ASP A 582 -10.11 -1.78 -23.32
CA ASP A 582 -8.91 -2.10 -22.55
C ASP A 582 -7.93 -0.90 -22.54
N PRO A 583 -7.52 -0.38 -21.37
CA PRO A 583 -6.55 0.70 -21.23
C PRO A 583 -5.26 0.49 -22.04
N ASP A 584 -4.81 -0.77 -22.17
CA ASP A 584 -3.58 -1.11 -22.89
C ASP A 584 -3.71 -0.98 -24.42
N SER A 585 -4.94 -0.87 -24.94
CA SER A 585 -5.21 -0.74 -26.37
C SER A 585 -5.10 0.71 -26.90
N VAL A 586 -5.06 1.70 -26.00
CA VAL A 586 -5.05 3.12 -26.37
C VAL A 586 -3.60 3.61 -26.52
N ALA A 587 -3.05 3.48 -27.73
CA ALA A 587 -1.70 3.95 -28.04
C ALA A 587 -1.65 5.50 -28.15
N GLY A 588 -0.67 6.12 -27.49
CA GLY A 588 -0.34 7.53 -27.68
C GLY A 588 0.04 8.27 -26.39
N PRO A 589 0.53 9.52 -26.50
CA PRO A 589 1.01 10.31 -25.36
C PRO A 589 -0.08 10.65 -24.33
N ALA A 590 -1.36 10.63 -24.72
CA ALA A 590 -2.49 10.91 -23.82
C ALA A 590 -3.16 9.67 -23.23
N GLY A 591 -2.81 8.47 -23.72
CA GLY A 591 -3.41 7.21 -23.30
C GLY A 591 -4.94 7.26 -23.15
N VAL A 592 -5.43 6.79 -22.00
CA VAL A 592 -6.85 6.71 -21.63
C VAL A 592 -7.57 8.06 -21.67
N ILE A 593 -6.90 9.16 -21.31
CA ILE A 593 -7.53 10.49 -21.22
C ILE A 593 -8.05 10.94 -22.59
N ALA A 594 -7.30 10.69 -23.66
CA ALA A 594 -7.75 11.03 -25.02
C ALA A 594 -9.08 10.35 -25.36
N SER A 595 -9.25 9.07 -25.02
CA SER A 595 -10.49 8.34 -25.27
C SER A 595 -11.64 8.87 -24.44
N LEU A 596 -11.41 9.15 -23.15
CA LEU A 596 -12.44 9.63 -22.24
C LEU A 596 -12.91 11.06 -22.58
N MET A 597 -12.00 11.90 -23.05
CA MET A 597 -12.25 13.31 -23.34
C MET A 597 -12.57 13.63 -24.81
N ALA A 598 -12.48 12.64 -25.73
CA ALA A 598 -12.67 12.85 -27.17
C ALA A 598 -13.98 13.56 -27.57
N HIS A 599 -15.04 13.36 -26.78
CA HIS A 599 -16.36 13.96 -27.02
C HIS A 599 -16.79 14.94 -25.92
N GLN A 600 -15.88 15.30 -25.03
CA GLN A 600 -16.15 16.26 -23.97
C GLN A 600 -15.69 17.64 -24.40
N THR A 601 -16.45 18.67 -24.05
CA THR A 601 -16.11 20.07 -24.33
C THR A 601 -16.29 20.90 -23.08
N ALA A 602 -15.30 21.72 -22.75
CA ALA A 602 -15.45 22.71 -21.69
C ALA A 602 -16.46 23.80 -22.08
N ASP A 603 -17.40 24.13 -21.19
CA ASP A 603 -18.31 25.26 -21.39
C ASP A 603 -17.64 26.55 -20.92
N TRP A 604 -16.96 27.20 -21.86
CA TRP A 604 -16.23 28.45 -21.60
C TRP A 604 -17.11 29.62 -21.22
N LYS A 605 -18.39 29.63 -21.63
CA LYS A 605 -19.30 30.71 -21.25
C LYS A 605 -19.61 30.61 -19.75
N ILE A 606 -19.88 29.40 -19.28
CA ILE A 606 -20.11 29.15 -17.85
C ILE A 606 -18.81 29.32 -17.05
N ALA A 607 -17.68 28.81 -17.54
CA ALA A 607 -16.38 28.98 -16.87
C ALA A 607 -16.02 30.46 -16.67
N LYS A 608 -16.21 31.27 -17.73
CA LYS A 608 -15.98 32.71 -17.68
C LYS A 608 -16.97 33.42 -16.76
N ARG A 609 -18.25 33.04 -16.79
CA ARG A 609 -19.25 33.53 -15.83
C ARG A 609 -18.82 33.26 -14.39
N ALA A 610 -18.34 32.06 -14.08
CA ALA A 610 -17.85 31.73 -12.76
C ALA A 610 -16.68 32.62 -12.32
N ALA A 611 -15.72 32.87 -13.21
CA ALA A 611 -14.57 33.73 -12.94
C ALA A 611 -14.93 35.23 -12.80
N GLU A 612 -15.88 35.73 -13.61
CA GLU A 612 -16.38 37.11 -13.55
C GLU A 612 -17.23 37.36 -12.30
N ASN A 613 -18.11 36.41 -11.97
CA ASN A 613 -19.09 36.57 -10.90
C ASN A 613 -18.57 36.18 -9.51
N ILE A 614 -17.37 35.59 -9.40
CA ILE A 614 -16.84 35.06 -8.13
C ILE A 614 -16.88 36.07 -6.96
N ARG A 615 -16.80 37.38 -7.25
CA ARG A 615 -16.87 38.47 -6.26
C ARG A 615 -18.23 39.17 -6.14
N ILE A 616 -19.23 38.79 -6.94
CA ILE A 616 -20.58 39.37 -6.84
C ILE A 616 -21.21 38.84 -5.53
N PRO A 617 -21.67 39.71 -4.60
CA PRO A 617 -22.18 39.28 -3.30
C PRO A 617 -23.25 38.19 -3.38
N ASP A 618 -24.20 38.32 -4.32
CA ASP A 618 -25.32 37.39 -4.51
C ASP A 618 -24.93 36.09 -5.25
N TYR A 619 -23.71 35.97 -5.75
CA TYR A 619 -23.23 34.76 -6.42
C TYR A 619 -22.73 33.77 -5.37
N SER A 620 -23.61 32.85 -4.97
CA SER A 620 -23.38 31.92 -3.85
C SER A 620 -22.36 30.83 -4.18
N LEU A 621 -21.86 30.14 -3.14
CA LEU A 621 -21.02 28.95 -3.32
C LEU A 621 -21.74 27.84 -4.10
N LYS A 622 -23.06 27.74 -3.95
CA LYS A 622 -23.89 26.76 -4.67
C LYS A 622 -23.96 27.08 -6.16
N ASP A 623 -24.12 28.35 -6.52
CA ASP A 623 -24.07 28.80 -7.92
C ASP A 623 -22.69 28.55 -8.51
N PHE A 624 -21.64 28.88 -7.75
CA PHE A 624 -20.26 28.61 -8.14
C PHE A 624 -20.01 27.11 -8.39
N HIS A 625 -20.42 26.24 -7.47
CA HIS A 625 -20.28 24.79 -7.63
C HIS A 625 -21.03 24.27 -8.87
N LYS A 626 -22.26 24.74 -9.09
CA LYS A 626 -23.03 24.39 -10.30
C LYS A 626 -22.28 24.81 -11.57
N ASP A 627 -21.69 26.00 -11.56
CA ASP A 627 -21.00 26.53 -12.72
C ASP A 627 -19.70 25.78 -13.01
N ILE A 628 -18.85 25.53 -12.02
CA ILE A 628 -17.58 24.81 -12.23
C ILE A 628 -17.82 23.35 -12.66
N THR A 629 -18.80 22.66 -12.06
CA THR A 629 -19.11 21.27 -12.44
C THR A 629 -19.74 21.15 -13.82
N SER A 630 -20.43 22.19 -14.29
CA SER A 630 -20.95 22.26 -15.66
C SER A 630 -19.88 22.70 -16.67
N ALA A 631 -18.93 23.54 -16.24
CA ALA A 631 -17.91 24.12 -17.10
C ALA A 631 -16.76 23.14 -17.42
N PHE A 632 -16.29 22.39 -16.42
CA PHE A 632 -15.05 21.61 -16.51
C PHE A 632 -15.33 20.10 -16.62
N PRO A 633 -15.34 19.50 -17.83
CA PRO A 633 -15.57 18.08 -18.00
C PRO A 633 -14.50 17.21 -17.35
N GLU A 634 -13.28 17.74 -17.16
CA GLU A 634 -12.16 17.04 -16.54
C GLU A 634 -12.46 16.60 -15.09
N LEU A 635 -13.37 17.28 -14.38
CA LEU A 635 -13.80 16.88 -13.03
C LEU A 635 -14.42 15.47 -12.99
N ARG A 636 -14.88 14.95 -14.14
CA ARG A 636 -15.41 13.58 -14.26
C ARG A 636 -14.31 12.52 -14.33
N LEU A 637 -13.06 12.91 -14.59
CA LEU A 637 -11.91 12.00 -14.65
C LEU A 637 -11.60 11.37 -13.29
N TYR A 638 -11.90 12.08 -12.18
CA TYR A 638 -11.81 11.51 -10.83
C TYR A 638 -12.83 10.39 -10.57
N CYS A 639 -13.85 10.25 -11.41
CA CYS A 639 -14.92 9.26 -11.24
C CYS A 639 -14.83 8.11 -12.27
N VAL A 640 -13.70 7.95 -12.95
CA VAL A 640 -13.52 6.86 -13.93
C VAL A 640 -13.63 5.50 -13.27
N ARG A 641 -14.31 4.53 -13.90
CA ARG A 641 -14.36 3.14 -13.44
C ARG A 641 -13.85 2.20 -14.51
N GLY A 642 -12.96 1.28 -14.13
CA GLY A 642 -12.61 0.12 -14.94
C GLY A 642 -13.71 -0.95 -14.87
N ASP A 643 -13.77 -1.80 -15.90
CA ASP A 643 -14.64 -2.99 -15.97
C ASP A 643 -14.16 -4.16 -15.09
N GLY A 644 -12.90 -4.11 -14.64
CA GLY A 644 -12.27 -5.11 -13.78
C GLY A 644 -12.56 -4.94 -12.28
N LYS A 645 -12.57 -6.07 -11.55
CA LYS A 645 -12.73 -6.18 -10.08
C LYS A 645 -11.59 -5.54 -9.25
N GLY A 646 -10.65 -4.83 -9.88
CA GLY A 646 -9.63 -4.03 -9.19
C GLY A 646 -10.17 -2.63 -8.93
N GLY A 647 -10.48 -2.32 -7.66
CA GLY A 647 -11.01 -1.00 -7.28
C GLY A 647 -10.06 0.14 -7.67
N ASN A 648 -10.65 1.33 -7.87
CA ASN A 648 -9.94 2.57 -8.20
C ASN A 648 -8.90 2.96 -7.13
N GLN A 649 -7.69 2.39 -7.22
CA GLN A 649 -6.56 2.79 -6.39
C GLN A 649 -5.95 4.08 -6.96
N THR A 650 -5.68 5.02 -6.07
CA THR A 650 -4.86 6.20 -6.37
C THR A 650 -3.46 5.99 -5.81
N GLN A 651 -2.48 6.70 -6.35
CA GLN A 651 -1.10 6.65 -5.85
C GLN A 651 -0.96 7.10 -4.39
N SER A 652 -1.91 7.90 -3.90
CA SER A 652 -1.99 8.39 -2.53
C SER A 652 -2.58 7.38 -1.54
N GLY A 653 -3.06 6.22 -2.02
CA GLY A 653 -3.81 5.25 -1.22
C GLY A 653 -5.23 5.70 -0.85
N ARG A 654 -5.71 6.80 -1.44
CA ARG A 654 -7.07 7.33 -1.26
C ARG A 654 -8.02 6.75 -2.30
N THR A 655 -9.31 7.00 -2.11
CA THR A 655 -10.30 6.69 -3.15
C THR A 655 -10.34 7.79 -4.21
N ALA A 656 -10.74 7.45 -5.42
CA ALA A 656 -10.93 8.43 -6.50
C ALA A 656 -11.97 9.52 -6.13
N ASP A 657 -12.98 9.12 -5.36
CA ASP A 657 -14.00 10.01 -4.81
C ASP A 657 -13.41 10.98 -3.78
N ASP A 658 -12.49 10.55 -2.92
CA ASP A 658 -11.79 11.47 -2.02
C ASP A 658 -10.95 12.51 -2.78
N GLU A 659 -10.26 12.11 -3.86
CA GLU A 659 -9.51 13.07 -4.68
C GLU A 659 -10.45 14.05 -5.42
N TYR A 660 -11.63 13.60 -5.83
CA TYR A 660 -12.69 14.50 -6.33
C TYR A 660 -13.12 15.51 -5.26
N GLN A 661 -13.43 15.05 -4.04
CA GLN A 661 -13.86 15.95 -2.95
C GLN A 661 -12.78 16.97 -2.58
N ARG A 662 -11.51 16.56 -2.53
CA ARG A 662 -10.37 17.45 -2.30
C ARG A 662 -10.23 18.49 -3.42
N THR A 663 -10.39 18.08 -4.67
CA THR A 663 -10.37 19.00 -5.81
C THR A 663 -11.47 20.06 -5.72
N ILE A 664 -12.71 19.65 -5.39
CA ILE A 664 -13.80 20.59 -5.15
C ILE A 664 -13.50 21.48 -3.94
N GLY A 665 -12.93 20.94 -2.88
CA GLY A 665 -12.47 21.71 -1.72
C GLY A 665 -11.47 22.79 -2.11
N ALA A 666 -10.55 22.50 -3.04
CA ALA A 666 -9.54 23.46 -3.48
C ALA A 666 -10.18 24.60 -4.30
N MET A 667 -11.19 24.27 -5.12
CA MET A 667 -11.99 25.26 -5.84
C MET A 667 -12.84 26.11 -4.89
N PHE A 668 -13.35 25.55 -3.80
CA PHE A 668 -14.09 26.30 -2.76
C PHE A 668 -13.15 27.19 -1.94
N ALA A 669 -11.97 26.69 -1.58
CA ALA A 669 -10.90 27.50 -0.98
C ALA A 669 -10.57 28.71 -1.86
N PHE A 670 -10.44 28.49 -3.18
CA PHE A 670 -10.24 29.57 -4.15
C PHE A 670 -11.41 30.57 -4.19
N TYR A 671 -12.66 30.09 -4.20
CA TYR A 671 -13.85 30.95 -4.11
C TYR A 671 -13.83 31.84 -2.85
N TRP A 672 -13.51 31.25 -1.70
CA TRP A 672 -13.48 31.99 -0.44
C TRP A 672 -12.34 33.01 -0.38
N ILE A 673 -11.10 32.66 -0.77
CA ILE A 673 -10.01 33.65 -0.74
C ILE A 673 -10.23 34.77 -1.77
N MET A 674 -10.87 34.49 -2.92
CA MET A 674 -11.26 35.52 -3.88
C MET A 674 -12.31 36.49 -3.32
N ARG A 675 -12.94 36.17 -2.18
CA ARG A 675 -13.95 36.96 -1.45
C ARG A 675 -13.51 37.29 -0.03
N VAL A 676 -12.20 37.35 0.22
CA VAL A 676 -11.61 37.57 1.55
C VAL A 676 -12.10 38.84 2.25
N ASP A 677 -12.51 39.87 1.52
CA ASP A 677 -13.06 41.13 2.04
C ASP A 677 -14.60 41.18 2.05
N ILE A 678 -15.28 40.07 1.75
CA ILE A 678 -16.74 39.94 1.70
C ILE A 678 -17.18 38.94 2.79
N ASP A 679 -17.34 37.67 2.44
CA ASP A 679 -17.78 36.56 3.30
C ASP A 679 -16.76 35.41 3.30
N GLY A 680 -15.67 35.55 2.55
CA GLY A 680 -14.70 34.51 2.27
C GLY A 680 -13.93 34.03 3.50
N GLN A 681 -13.53 34.94 4.39
CA GLN A 681 -12.83 34.56 5.63
C GLN A 681 -13.68 33.61 6.48
N VAL A 682 -14.99 33.89 6.53
CA VAL A 682 -15.95 33.10 7.29
C VAL A 682 -16.17 31.75 6.63
N GLY A 683 -16.43 31.73 5.32
CA GLY A 683 -16.60 30.47 4.57
C GLY A 683 -15.37 29.57 4.65
N LEU A 684 -14.17 30.15 4.55
CA LEU A 684 -12.91 29.42 4.68
C LEU A 684 -12.75 28.80 6.07
N CYS A 685 -13.10 29.52 7.13
CA CYS A 685 -12.91 29.06 8.51
C CYS A 685 -14.00 28.11 9.01
N TYR A 686 -15.24 28.28 8.57
CA TYR A 686 -16.40 27.60 9.17
C TYR A 686 -17.24 26.78 8.17
N GLY A 687 -16.98 26.91 6.87
CA GLY A 687 -17.76 26.24 5.83
C GLY A 687 -19.16 26.84 5.64
N VAL A 688 -20.11 26.01 5.23
CA VAL A 688 -21.48 26.42 4.89
C VAL A 688 -22.54 25.58 5.60
N ASP A 689 -23.76 26.12 5.68
CA ASP A 689 -24.94 25.39 6.13
C ASP A 689 -25.66 24.72 4.95
N ILE A 690 -25.56 23.40 4.89
CA ILE A 690 -26.21 22.57 3.86
C ILE A 690 -27.74 22.74 3.90
N LYS A 691 -28.34 22.81 5.09
CA LYS A 691 -29.80 22.91 5.27
C LYS A 691 -30.35 24.25 4.81
N ARG A 692 -29.50 25.29 4.78
CA ARG A 692 -29.86 26.64 4.33
C ARG A 692 -29.37 26.93 2.92
N GLY A 693 -29.16 25.89 2.10
CA GLY A 693 -28.78 26.07 0.70
C GLY A 693 -27.36 26.58 0.51
N TRP A 694 -26.44 26.17 1.40
CA TRP A 694 -25.00 26.48 1.37
C TRP A 694 -24.66 27.94 1.67
N GLN A 695 -25.46 28.57 2.54
CA GLN A 695 -25.12 29.87 3.09
C GLN A 695 -23.94 29.76 4.06
N VAL A 696 -23.08 30.78 4.06
CA VAL A 696 -21.99 30.91 5.03
C VAL A 696 -22.57 31.11 6.43
N LEU A 697 -21.97 30.48 7.44
CA LEU A 697 -22.48 30.53 8.83
C LEU A 697 -22.29 31.93 9.46
N SER A 698 -23.35 32.51 10.03
CA SER A 698 -23.29 33.76 10.79
C SER A 698 -22.54 33.60 12.12
N ASP A 699 -22.09 34.70 12.72
CA ASP A 699 -21.38 34.69 14.01
C ASP A 699 -22.19 34.01 15.13
N GLU A 700 -23.51 34.23 15.17
CA GLU A 700 -24.43 33.59 16.12
C GLU A 700 -24.56 32.09 15.83
N GLN A 701 -24.68 31.72 14.56
CA GLN A 701 -24.80 30.31 14.13
C GLN A 701 -23.53 29.49 14.36
N ARG A 702 -22.37 30.16 14.36
CA ARG A 702 -21.10 29.54 14.77
C ARG A 702 -21.14 29.07 16.22
N GLN A 703 -21.91 29.75 17.08
CA GLN A 703 -22.05 29.40 18.49
C GLN A 703 -23.16 28.37 18.72
N GLU A 704 -24.21 28.38 17.89
CA GLU A 704 -25.38 27.51 18.04
C GLU A 704 -25.24 26.12 17.40
N LYS A 705 -24.40 25.94 16.36
CA LYS A 705 -24.16 24.59 15.84
C LYS A 705 -23.51 23.76 16.95
N ASP A 706 -24.00 22.53 17.16
CA ASP A 706 -23.41 21.47 17.99
C ASP A 706 -22.02 21.01 17.48
N LEU A 707 -21.16 21.95 17.11
CA LEU A 707 -19.74 21.69 16.88
C LEU A 707 -19.07 21.49 18.23
N ASP A 708 -18.03 20.65 18.23
CA ASP A 708 -17.18 20.49 19.39
C ASP A 708 -16.64 21.87 19.83
N PRO A 709 -16.83 22.28 21.11
CA PRO A 709 -16.35 23.56 21.61
C PRO A 709 -14.86 23.81 21.36
N ASP A 710 -14.02 22.76 21.36
CA ASP A 710 -12.59 22.86 21.04
C ASP A 710 -12.37 23.15 19.55
N GLU A 711 -13.12 22.50 18.66
CA GLU A 711 -13.05 22.80 17.22
C GLU A 711 -13.50 24.23 16.93
N ASN A 712 -14.59 24.69 17.53
CA ASN A 712 -15.06 26.06 17.34
C ASN A 712 -14.04 27.08 17.88
N GLY A 713 -13.43 26.78 19.03
CA GLY A 713 -12.33 27.57 19.60
C GLY A 713 -11.14 27.68 18.66
N LYS A 714 -10.73 26.58 18.03
CA LYS A 714 -9.65 26.57 17.01
C LYS A 714 -10.02 27.36 15.77
N ARG A 715 -11.24 27.20 15.24
CA ARG A 715 -11.74 27.96 14.07
C ARG A 715 -11.76 29.45 14.34
N LYS A 716 -12.25 29.86 15.51
CA LYS A 716 -12.23 31.25 15.95
C LYS A 716 -10.82 31.79 16.11
N LYS A 717 -9.94 31.03 16.77
CA LYS A 717 -8.54 31.43 16.93
C LYS A 717 -7.83 31.61 15.59
N PHE A 718 -8.08 30.74 14.62
CA PHE A 718 -7.52 30.89 13.28
C PHE A 718 -8.09 32.14 12.58
N PHE A 719 -9.42 32.32 12.60
CA PHE A 719 -10.08 33.48 12.01
C PHE A 719 -9.55 34.82 12.56
N ASP A 720 -9.43 34.92 13.89
CA ASP A 720 -9.01 36.15 14.57
C ASP A 720 -7.52 36.46 14.38
N ASN A 721 -6.66 35.44 14.25
CA ASN A 721 -5.21 35.63 14.23
C ASN A 721 -4.59 35.52 12.83
N THR A 722 -5.35 35.13 11.81
CA THR A 722 -4.85 35.09 10.43
C THR A 722 -4.67 36.50 9.90
N ASP A 723 -3.50 36.81 9.36
CA ASP A 723 -3.26 38.05 8.64
C ASP A 723 -3.87 37.97 7.23
N TRP A 724 -5.15 38.36 7.14
CA TRP A 724 -5.91 38.34 5.90
C TRP A 724 -5.41 39.35 4.86
N ASP A 725 -4.65 40.38 5.28
CA ASP A 725 -4.04 41.33 4.36
C ASP A 725 -2.90 40.67 3.58
N VAL A 726 -2.13 39.77 4.20
CA VAL A 726 -1.09 39.01 3.48
C VAL A 726 -1.72 38.07 2.44
N VAL A 727 -2.82 37.39 2.78
CA VAL A 727 -3.59 36.56 1.82
C VAL A 727 -4.14 37.42 0.68
N THR A 728 -4.68 38.60 1.00
CA THR A 728 -5.18 39.56 0.01
C THR A 728 -4.06 40.04 -0.92
N ASN A 729 -2.90 40.39 -0.36
CA ASN A 729 -1.75 40.84 -1.13
C ASN A 729 -1.22 39.72 -2.04
N LEU A 730 -1.23 38.46 -1.61
CA LEU A 730 -0.89 37.33 -2.47
C LEU A 730 -1.79 37.24 -3.71
N LEU A 731 -3.10 37.50 -3.56
CA LEU A 731 -4.04 37.52 -4.68
C LEU A 731 -3.83 38.72 -5.61
N VAL A 732 -3.43 39.87 -5.07
CA VAL A 732 -3.07 41.05 -5.86
C VAL A 732 -1.76 40.82 -6.61
N ASP A 733 -0.76 40.25 -5.94
CA ASP A 733 0.57 39.96 -6.46
C ASP A 733 0.54 38.90 -7.56
N SER A 734 -0.38 37.95 -7.49
CA SER A 734 -0.64 36.95 -8.54
C SER A 734 -1.52 37.48 -9.69
N ASN A 735 -1.92 38.76 -9.62
CA ASN A 735 -2.80 39.45 -10.56
C ASN A 735 -4.18 38.75 -10.70
N LEU A 736 -4.62 38.05 -9.65
CA LEU A 736 -5.99 37.50 -9.53
C LEU A 736 -6.96 38.58 -9.08
N LEU A 737 -6.51 39.49 -8.21
CA LEU A 737 -7.23 40.68 -7.77
C LEU A 737 -6.48 41.96 -8.15
N ARG A 738 -7.21 43.07 -8.26
CA ARG A 738 -6.63 44.41 -8.37
C ARG A 738 -7.27 45.34 -7.35
N LYS A 739 -6.46 46.14 -6.66
CA LYS A 739 -6.91 47.20 -5.77
C LYS A 739 -7.40 48.38 -6.60
N THR A 740 -8.63 48.82 -6.37
CA THR A 740 -9.22 50.04 -6.96
C THR A 740 -9.71 50.97 -5.85
N HIS A 741 -10.08 52.21 -6.20
CA HIS A 741 -10.72 53.13 -5.26
C HIS A 741 -12.07 52.62 -4.70
N LYS A 742 -12.70 51.63 -5.35
CA LYS A 742 -13.97 51.01 -4.92
C LYS A 742 -13.78 49.66 -4.22
N GLY A 743 -12.53 49.28 -3.89
CA GLY A 743 -12.21 47.97 -3.31
C GLY A 743 -11.53 47.02 -4.33
N LEU A 744 -11.58 45.72 -4.04
CA LEU A 744 -10.92 44.68 -4.83
C LEU A 744 -11.81 44.23 -6.00
N ILE A 745 -11.24 44.19 -7.21
CA ILE A 745 -11.88 43.65 -8.42
C ILE A 745 -11.16 42.37 -8.88
N SER A 746 -11.90 41.39 -9.41
CA SER A 746 -11.31 40.17 -9.97
C SER A 746 -10.70 40.43 -11.35
N ASN A 747 -9.65 39.67 -11.68
CA ASN A 747 -9.14 39.51 -13.04
C ASN A 747 -9.69 38.19 -13.61
N PRO A 748 -10.74 38.22 -14.44
CA PRO A 748 -11.45 37.01 -14.85
C PRO A 748 -10.57 36.02 -15.62
N ASP A 749 -9.67 36.49 -16.49
CA ASP A 749 -8.80 35.60 -17.27
C ASP A 749 -7.83 34.83 -16.37
N ARG A 750 -7.32 35.50 -15.33
CA ARG A 750 -6.41 34.88 -14.36
C ARG A 750 -7.15 33.94 -13.41
N ALA A 751 -8.34 34.33 -12.96
CA ALA A 751 -9.20 33.47 -12.15
C ALA A 751 -9.62 32.22 -12.94
N LEU A 752 -9.95 32.36 -14.22
CA LEU A 752 -10.27 31.25 -15.11
C LEU A 752 -9.08 30.29 -15.32
N ALA A 753 -7.86 30.83 -15.44
CA ALA A 753 -6.65 30.01 -15.45
C ALA A 753 -6.48 29.22 -14.15
N MET A 754 -6.73 29.81 -12.99
CA MET A 754 -6.67 29.13 -11.69
C MET A 754 -7.74 28.04 -11.57
N LEU A 755 -8.98 28.31 -11.98
CA LEU A 755 -10.06 27.32 -11.98
C LEU A 755 -9.73 26.13 -12.89
N THR A 756 -9.17 26.42 -14.07
CA THR A 756 -8.71 25.38 -15.01
C THR A 756 -7.61 24.53 -14.40
N LEU A 757 -6.62 25.17 -13.76
CA LEU A 757 -5.52 24.49 -13.06
C LEU A 757 -6.06 23.55 -11.99
N LEU A 758 -6.91 24.06 -11.08
CA LEU A 758 -7.48 23.25 -10.00
C LEU A 758 -8.31 22.07 -10.53
N ALA A 759 -9.06 22.25 -11.62
CA ALA A 759 -9.84 21.18 -12.22
C ALA A 759 -8.99 20.01 -12.76
N ILE A 760 -7.76 20.28 -13.23
CA ILE A 760 -6.89 19.28 -13.86
C ILE A 760 -5.74 18.79 -12.98
N HIS A 761 -5.29 19.57 -11.99
CA HIS A 761 -4.04 19.34 -11.22
C HIS A 761 -3.90 17.90 -10.71
N ASP A 762 -4.91 17.41 -9.98
CA ASP A 762 -4.84 16.14 -9.27
C ASP A 762 -5.37 14.93 -10.07
N ILE A 763 -5.81 15.09 -11.34
CA ILE A 763 -6.39 13.98 -12.12
C ILE A 763 -5.38 12.85 -12.34
N MET A 764 -4.09 13.17 -12.36
CA MET A 764 -3.01 12.19 -12.55
C MET A 764 -2.72 11.35 -11.30
N LYS A 765 -3.36 11.63 -10.16
CA LYS A 765 -3.30 10.72 -8.99
C LYS A 765 -4.11 9.44 -9.22
N ILE A 766 -5.00 9.44 -10.22
CA ILE A 766 -5.75 8.26 -10.66
C ILE A 766 -4.84 7.43 -11.56
N GLU A 767 -4.42 6.25 -11.10
CA GLU A 767 -3.41 5.43 -11.79
C GLU A 767 -3.80 5.05 -13.24
N LEU A 768 -5.11 4.85 -13.48
CA LEU A 768 -5.65 4.55 -14.81
C LEU A 768 -5.45 5.68 -15.84
N LEU A 769 -5.17 6.91 -15.38
CA LEU A 769 -5.02 8.08 -16.24
C LEU A 769 -3.56 8.42 -16.55
N LEU A 770 -2.60 7.73 -15.92
CA LEU A 770 -1.18 8.03 -16.09
C LEU A 770 -0.73 7.79 -17.55
N PRO A 771 -0.04 8.76 -18.17
CA PRO A 771 0.46 8.61 -19.53
C PRO A 771 1.68 7.69 -19.57
N ARG A 772 1.94 7.14 -20.75
CA ARG A 772 3.17 6.41 -21.07
C ARG A 772 4.04 7.21 -22.01
N VAL A 773 5.34 7.16 -21.82
CA VAL A 773 6.30 7.78 -22.75
C VAL A 773 6.20 7.07 -24.12
N PRO A 774 5.91 7.77 -25.22
CA PRO A 774 5.81 7.20 -26.55
C PRO A 774 7.09 6.46 -26.98
N LYS A 775 6.96 5.41 -27.79
CA LYS A 775 8.11 4.59 -28.24
C LYS A 775 9.10 5.36 -29.12
N ASP A 776 8.65 6.43 -29.76
CA ASP A 776 9.44 7.34 -30.57
C ASP A 776 10.15 8.44 -29.76
N MET A 777 9.85 8.56 -28.46
CA MET A 777 10.52 9.48 -27.54
C MET A 777 11.54 8.71 -26.68
N ALA A 778 12.83 9.07 -26.79
CA ALA A 778 13.89 8.36 -26.07
C ALA A 778 13.73 8.41 -24.54
N GLU A 779 13.47 9.62 -24.01
CA GLU A 779 13.32 9.88 -22.58
C GLU A 779 12.50 11.15 -22.33
N PHE A 780 11.72 11.18 -21.26
CA PHE A 780 11.07 12.35 -20.70
C PHE A 780 11.39 12.45 -19.20
N GLN A 781 12.13 13.47 -18.79
CA GLN A 781 12.43 13.77 -17.37
C GLN A 781 12.93 12.56 -16.53
N GLY A 782 13.69 11.63 -17.12
CA GLY A 782 14.16 10.40 -16.46
C GLY A 782 13.36 9.14 -16.80
N TYR A 783 12.17 9.27 -17.40
CA TYR A 783 11.34 8.15 -17.84
C TYR A 783 11.68 7.77 -19.28
N LYS A 784 11.95 6.48 -19.52
CA LYS A 784 12.32 5.97 -20.85
C LYS A 784 11.09 5.66 -21.69
N ALA A 785 11.30 5.50 -22.99
CA ALA A 785 10.28 5.00 -23.92
C ALA A 785 9.52 3.78 -23.35
N GLY A 786 8.19 3.88 -23.24
CA GLY A 786 7.31 2.84 -22.71
C GLY A 786 7.04 2.90 -21.20
N ASP A 787 7.83 3.65 -20.45
CA ASP A 787 7.63 3.83 -19.01
C ASP A 787 6.31 4.59 -18.74
N VAL A 788 5.63 4.22 -17.66
CA VAL A 788 4.53 5.01 -17.10
C VAL A 788 5.16 6.19 -16.36
N VAL A 789 4.72 7.40 -16.67
CA VAL A 789 5.12 8.58 -15.90
C VAL A 789 4.34 8.54 -14.60
N ASN A 790 4.93 7.96 -13.55
CA ASN A 790 4.23 7.68 -12.29
C ASN A 790 4.33 8.84 -11.28
N ASP A 791 4.97 9.95 -11.61
CA ASP A 791 4.89 11.18 -10.86
C ASP A 791 3.74 12.03 -11.42
N HIS A 792 2.70 12.28 -10.61
CA HIS A 792 1.48 12.94 -11.07
C HIS A 792 1.70 14.34 -11.66
N ASP A 793 2.62 15.14 -11.11
CA ASP A 793 2.94 16.47 -11.64
C ASP A 793 3.63 16.37 -13.00
N GLN A 794 4.60 15.46 -13.12
CA GLN A 794 5.29 15.20 -14.38
C GLN A 794 4.36 14.57 -15.43
N ALA A 795 3.43 13.72 -15.01
CA ALA A 795 2.39 13.13 -15.86
C ALA A 795 1.47 14.21 -16.43
N LEU A 796 1.02 15.15 -15.60
CA LEU A 796 0.18 16.25 -16.07
C LEU A 796 0.96 17.19 -16.99
N SER A 797 2.20 17.50 -16.61
CA SER A 797 3.14 18.27 -17.45
C SER A 797 3.34 17.63 -18.83
N PHE A 798 3.48 16.29 -18.86
CA PHE A 798 3.58 15.50 -20.09
C PHE A 798 2.35 15.69 -20.99
N VAL A 799 1.13 15.53 -20.43
CA VAL A 799 -0.11 15.69 -21.21
C VAL A 799 -0.29 17.15 -21.68
N MET A 800 -0.01 18.15 -20.84
CA MET A 800 -0.08 19.57 -21.24
C MET A 800 0.93 19.93 -22.35
N GLN A 801 2.06 19.23 -22.44
CA GLN A 801 3.09 19.47 -23.43
C GLN A 801 2.81 18.75 -24.76
N TYR A 802 2.43 17.47 -24.70
CA TYR A 802 2.37 16.60 -25.89
C TYR A 802 0.95 16.29 -26.37
N ALA A 803 -0.07 16.49 -25.54
CA ALA A 803 -1.46 16.24 -25.91
C ALA A 803 -2.46 17.20 -25.27
N PRO A 804 -2.23 18.54 -25.36
CA PRO A 804 -3.07 19.53 -24.69
C PRO A 804 -4.55 19.46 -25.08
N GLN A 805 -4.87 19.00 -26.30
CA GLN A 805 -6.23 18.81 -26.79
C GLN A 805 -7.06 17.81 -25.98
N CYS A 806 -6.41 16.94 -25.20
CA CYS A 806 -7.08 15.97 -24.32
C CYS A 806 -7.54 16.61 -22.99
N LEU A 807 -7.18 17.86 -22.75
CA LEU A 807 -7.62 18.68 -21.62
C LEU A 807 -8.38 19.89 -22.18
N PRO A 808 -9.68 19.76 -22.53
CA PRO A 808 -10.45 20.81 -23.22
C PRO A 808 -10.38 22.19 -22.56
N SER A 809 -10.32 22.23 -21.22
CA SER A 809 -10.23 23.44 -20.42
C SER A 809 -8.84 24.06 -20.47
N PHE A 810 -7.77 23.27 -20.54
CA PHE A 810 -6.41 23.80 -20.72
C PHE A 810 -6.16 24.27 -22.16
N CYS A 811 -6.57 23.46 -23.15
CA CYS A 811 -6.28 23.69 -24.56
C CYS A 811 -6.80 25.03 -25.09
N ARG A 812 -7.89 25.53 -24.52
CA ARG A 812 -8.57 26.76 -24.97
C ARG A 812 -8.18 28.00 -24.16
N LEU A 813 -7.33 27.87 -23.13
CA LEU A 813 -6.74 29.03 -22.45
C LEU A 813 -5.86 29.85 -23.41
N ALA A 814 -5.73 31.14 -23.13
CA ALA A 814 -4.74 31.98 -23.80
C ALA A 814 -3.31 31.45 -23.55
N SER A 815 -2.41 31.63 -24.53
CA SER A 815 -1.05 31.08 -24.47
C SER A 815 -0.26 31.49 -23.21
N SER A 816 -0.46 32.71 -22.71
CA SER A 816 0.15 33.18 -21.46
C SER A 816 -0.37 32.43 -20.22
N ALA A 817 -1.67 32.12 -20.17
CA ALA A 817 -2.26 31.31 -19.11
C ALA A 817 -1.78 29.86 -19.20
N GLN A 818 -1.68 29.28 -20.41
CA GLN A 818 -1.09 27.94 -20.59
C GLN A 818 0.36 27.87 -20.12
N GLN A 819 1.17 28.90 -20.40
CA GLN A 819 2.56 28.99 -19.92
C GLN A 819 2.62 29.06 -18.39
N CYS A 820 1.75 29.86 -17.77
CA CYS A 820 1.65 29.93 -16.31
C CYS A 820 1.31 28.55 -15.69
N LEU A 821 0.35 27.82 -16.27
CA LEU A 821 -0.04 26.49 -15.79
C LEU A 821 1.08 25.45 -15.99
N ARG A 822 1.81 25.51 -17.10
CA ARG A 822 3.00 24.67 -17.32
C ARG A 822 4.08 24.97 -16.30
N PHE A 823 4.32 26.24 -15.98
CA PHE A 823 5.26 26.65 -14.95
C PHE A 823 4.91 26.03 -13.58
N THR A 824 3.63 26.04 -13.19
CA THR A 824 3.15 25.45 -11.92
C THR A 824 3.45 23.95 -11.79
N HIS A 825 3.59 23.22 -12.89
CA HIS A 825 3.88 21.77 -12.92
C HIS A 825 5.28 21.44 -13.45
N CYS A 826 6.18 22.42 -13.46
CA CYS A 826 7.60 22.13 -13.66
C CYS A 826 8.18 21.45 -12.42
N LYS A 827 9.18 20.59 -12.59
CA LYS A 827 9.93 20.03 -11.47
C LYS A 827 10.77 21.12 -10.80
N MET A 828 10.21 21.76 -9.77
CA MET A 828 10.86 22.86 -9.06
C MET A 828 11.86 22.39 -8.00
N ASP A 829 11.77 21.12 -7.56
CA ASP A 829 12.46 20.55 -6.38
C ASP A 829 12.39 21.47 -5.15
N TYR A 830 11.30 22.23 -5.02
CA TYR A 830 11.12 23.23 -3.98
C TYR A 830 10.30 22.65 -2.83
N ASN A 831 10.85 22.69 -1.61
CA ASN A 831 10.13 22.29 -0.41
C ASN A 831 9.96 23.50 0.52
N MET A 832 8.72 23.97 0.65
CA MET A 832 8.42 25.12 1.50
C MET A 832 8.64 24.84 2.99
N GLY A 833 8.41 23.60 3.46
CA GLY A 833 8.68 23.22 4.84
C GLY A 833 10.16 23.44 5.21
N TRP A 834 11.07 23.15 4.28
CA TRP A 834 12.49 23.41 4.46
C TRP A 834 12.82 24.90 4.63
N LEU A 835 12.10 25.79 3.95
CA LEU A 835 12.24 27.24 4.15
C LEU A 835 11.67 27.66 5.50
N VAL A 836 10.39 27.32 5.75
CA VAL A 836 9.63 27.79 6.90
C VAL A 836 10.32 27.42 8.21
N GLN A 837 10.95 26.25 8.25
CA GLN A 837 11.67 25.73 9.42
C GLN A 837 13.18 26.01 9.40
N GLY A 838 13.70 26.73 8.40
CA GLY A 838 15.13 27.03 8.26
C GLY A 838 16.03 25.80 8.04
N GLU A 839 15.45 24.68 7.60
CA GLU A 839 16.09 23.36 7.55
C GLU A 839 17.15 23.24 6.45
N ALA A 840 16.89 23.74 5.25
CA ALA A 840 17.76 23.54 4.09
C ALA A 840 18.68 24.73 3.80
N PRO A 841 19.89 24.48 3.27
CA PRO A 841 20.71 25.54 2.70
C PRO A 841 20.10 26.06 1.37
N PRO A 842 20.40 27.31 0.97
CA PRO A 842 19.86 27.95 -0.24
C PRO A 842 20.00 27.12 -1.52
N GLY A 843 21.14 26.44 -1.70
CA GLY A 843 21.40 25.63 -2.88
C GLY A 843 20.57 24.34 -2.96
N ALA A 844 20.16 23.78 -1.81
CA ALA A 844 19.21 22.68 -1.77
C ALA A 844 17.77 23.16 -1.93
N LEU A 845 17.46 24.34 -1.40
CA LEU A 845 16.12 24.89 -1.34
C LEU A 845 15.67 25.55 -2.64
N PHE A 846 16.50 26.42 -3.24
CA PHE A 846 16.05 27.35 -4.27
C PHE A 846 16.70 27.16 -5.63
N LYS A 847 17.78 26.37 -5.75
CA LYS A 847 18.57 26.28 -7.00
C LYS A 847 17.75 25.80 -8.19
N SER A 848 17.08 24.65 -8.05
CA SER A 848 16.20 24.11 -9.11
C SER A 848 15.03 25.08 -9.39
N PHE A 849 14.42 25.63 -8.35
CA PHE A 849 13.30 26.55 -8.48
C PHE A 849 13.69 27.84 -9.23
N ARG A 850 14.80 28.47 -8.85
CA ARG A 850 15.32 29.68 -9.51
C ARG A 850 15.70 29.39 -10.97
N LYS A 851 16.26 28.21 -11.24
CA LYS A 851 16.52 27.78 -12.61
C LYS A 851 15.22 27.73 -13.42
N VAL A 852 14.16 27.10 -12.90
CA VAL A 852 12.84 27.06 -13.57
C VAL A 852 12.26 28.45 -13.78
N ILE A 853 12.37 29.35 -12.80
CA ILE A 853 11.92 30.74 -12.93
C ILE A 853 12.66 31.46 -14.07
N LYS A 854 13.99 31.33 -14.13
CA LYS A 854 14.82 31.96 -15.17
C LYS A 854 14.60 31.34 -16.55
N ASP A 855 14.61 30.01 -16.65
CA ASP A 855 14.46 29.27 -17.91
C ASP A 855 13.04 29.42 -18.47
N GLY A 856 12.03 29.32 -17.61
CA GLY A 856 10.61 29.50 -17.95
C GLY A 856 10.21 30.95 -18.19
N LYS A 857 11.11 31.92 -17.96
CA LYS A 857 10.83 33.36 -17.99
C LYS A 857 9.60 33.71 -17.14
N ALA A 858 9.43 33.03 -16.02
CA ALA A 858 8.25 33.16 -15.18
C ALA A 858 8.32 34.50 -14.42
N PRO A 859 7.41 35.45 -14.68
CA PRO A 859 7.36 36.70 -13.95
C PRO A 859 6.96 36.47 -12.48
N ALA A 860 7.23 37.46 -11.62
CA ALA A 860 6.92 37.40 -10.19
C ALA A 860 5.44 37.06 -9.89
N TRP A 861 4.50 37.50 -10.75
CA TRP A 861 3.07 37.18 -10.58
C TRP A 861 2.71 35.73 -10.96
N ASP A 862 3.52 35.03 -11.78
CA ASP A 862 3.35 33.59 -12.03
C ASP A 862 3.88 32.76 -10.84
N VAL A 863 4.94 33.22 -10.19
CA VAL A 863 5.40 32.66 -8.91
C VAL A 863 4.35 32.85 -7.81
N ALA A 864 3.77 34.04 -7.69
CA ALA A 864 2.68 34.27 -6.74
C ALA A 864 1.43 33.42 -7.08
N PHE A 865 1.12 33.23 -8.37
CA PHE A 865 0.02 32.36 -8.81
C PHE A 865 0.26 30.89 -8.41
N TYR A 866 1.48 30.39 -8.54
CA TYR A 866 1.87 29.07 -8.02
C TYR A 866 1.59 28.95 -6.51
N PHE A 867 1.88 29.98 -5.72
CA PHE A 867 1.59 29.96 -4.28
C PHE A 867 0.10 30.04 -3.94
N VAL A 868 -0.71 30.76 -4.72
CA VAL A 868 -2.17 30.72 -4.56
C VAL A 868 -2.71 29.32 -4.85
N HIS A 869 -2.24 28.69 -5.93
CA HIS A 869 -2.61 27.32 -6.26
C HIS A 869 -2.28 26.36 -5.11
N TRP A 870 -1.03 26.42 -4.63
CA TRP A 870 -0.57 25.59 -3.53
C TRP A 870 -1.39 25.83 -2.26
N PHE A 871 -1.72 27.09 -1.97
CA PHE A 871 -2.56 27.45 -0.82
C PHE A 871 -3.92 26.76 -0.91
N CYS A 872 -4.57 26.79 -2.08
CA CYS A 872 -5.85 26.14 -2.31
C CYS A 872 -5.77 24.61 -2.20
N ASP A 873 -4.74 23.98 -2.80
CA ASP A 873 -4.56 22.53 -2.73
C ASP A 873 -4.36 22.04 -1.28
N LEU A 874 -3.51 22.73 -0.51
CA LEU A 874 -3.31 22.35 0.89
C LEU A 874 -4.53 22.65 1.77
N ALA A 875 -5.22 23.77 1.53
CA ALA A 875 -6.45 24.11 2.24
C ALA A 875 -7.49 22.99 2.15
N ALA A 876 -7.48 22.28 1.02
CA ALA A 876 -8.37 21.19 0.67
C ALA A 876 -7.75 19.79 0.82
N ALA A 877 -6.77 19.62 1.70
CA ALA A 877 -6.20 18.31 1.97
C ALA A 877 -7.23 17.32 2.58
N GLU A 878 -8.33 17.81 3.14
CA GLU A 878 -9.42 17.02 3.71
C GLU A 878 -10.60 16.89 2.72
N PRO A 879 -11.20 15.71 2.55
CA PRO A 879 -12.27 15.45 1.58
C PRO A 879 -13.66 15.90 2.08
N SER A 880 -13.74 17.08 2.70
CA SER A 880 -14.92 17.66 3.37
C SER A 880 -15.19 19.11 2.89
N PRO A 881 -15.37 19.34 1.58
CA PRO A 881 -15.39 20.68 0.98
C PRO A 881 -16.39 21.66 1.60
N LEU A 882 -17.53 21.18 2.14
CA LEU A 882 -18.56 22.06 2.71
C LEU A 882 -18.28 22.49 4.17
N GLN A 883 -17.24 21.95 4.82
CA GLN A 883 -16.88 22.24 6.22
C GLN A 883 -15.78 23.32 6.36
N GLY A 884 -15.46 24.00 5.27
CA GLY A 884 -14.35 24.96 5.22
C GLY A 884 -13.01 24.26 5.04
N CYS A 885 -11.91 25.00 5.21
CA CYS A 885 -10.56 24.52 5.01
C CYS A 885 -10.00 23.85 6.27
N GLU A 886 -10.59 22.72 6.68
CA GLU A 886 -10.31 22.03 7.95
C GLU A 886 -8.83 21.75 8.18
N LYS A 887 -8.08 21.49 7.10
CA LYS A 887 -6.63 21.24 7.19
C LYS A 887 -5.91 22.41 7.86
N PHE A 888 -6.16 23.64 7.40
CA PHE A 888 -5.59 24.85 7.97
C PHE A 888 -6.18 25.17 9.33
N VAL A 889 -7.49 25.06 9.44
CA VAL A 889 -8.20 25.64 10.56
C VAL A 889 -8.13 24.76 11.81
N LEU A 890 -8.17 23.44 11.65
CA LEU A 890 -8.23 22.48 12.75
C LEU A 890 -6.94 21.67 12.95
N LYS A 891 -6.21 21.36 11.87
CA LYS A 891 -5.14 20.34 11.91
C LYS A 891 -3.73 20.90 11.89
N PHE A 892 -3.52 22.12 11.38
CA PHE A 892 -2.22 22.75 11.36
C PHE A 892 -2.05 23.72 12.53
N PRO A 893 -0.87 23.77 13.18
CA PRO A 893 -0.58 24.82 14.14
C PRO A 893 -0.63 26.19 13.46
N HIS A 894 -1.43 27.11 14.00
CA HIS A 894 -1.67 28.43 13.40
C HIS A 894 -0.37 29.18 13.06
N TRP A 895 0.61 29.15 13.95
CA TRP A 895 1.88 29.84 13.75
C TRP A 895 2.71 29.26 12.58
N VAL A 896 2.58 27.96 12.25
CA VAL A 896 3.20 27.35 11.07
C VAL A 896 2.59 27.94 9.81
N ILE A 897 1.26 28.04 9.76
CA ILE A 897 0.53 28.59 8.62
C ILE A 897 0.86 30.06 8.43
N ALA A 898 0.94 30.83 9.51
CA ALA A 898 1.33 32.24 9.44
C ALA A 898 2.72 32.40 8.80
N GLN A 899 3.71 31.63 9.26
CA GLN A 899 5.05 31.61 8.66
C GLN A 899 5.02 31.18 7.19
N PHE A 900 4.17 30.20 6.90
CA PHE A 900 3.98 29.70 5.56
C PHE A 900 3.47 30.80 4.61
N ILE A 901 2.39 31.49 4.98
CA ILE A 901 1.79 32.58 4.20
C ILE A 901 2.79 33.75 4.08
N ASP A 902 3.50 34.08 5.17
CA ASP A 902 4.51 35.14 5.20
C ASP A 902 5.67 34.89 4.22
N SER A 903 6.07 33.62 4.07
CA SER A 903 7.22 33.23 3.26
C SER A 903 7.03 33.55 1.77
N PHE A 904 5.79 33.57 1.27
CA PHE A 904 5.49 33.83 -0.15
C PHE A 904 6.06 35.15 -0.65
N SER A 905 5.90 36.20 0.16
CA SER A 905 6.40 37.54 -0.17
C SER A 905 7.92 37.56 -0.38
N VAL A 906 8.65 36.75 0.39
CA VAL A 906 10.11 36.64 0.34
C VAL A 906 10.55 35.77 -0.83
N VAL A 907 9.90 34.62 -1.04
CA VAL A 907 10.27 33.68 -2.11
C VAL A 907 10.02 34.26 -3.50
N ARG A 908 9.00 35.10 -3.65
CA ARG A 908 8.74 35.84 -4.89
C ARG A 908 9.94 36.66 -5.37
N GLU A 909 10.79 37.14 -4.46
CA GLU A 909 11.99 37.91 -4.81
C GLU A 909 13.03 37.11 -5.61
N LEU A 910 12.91 35.77 -5.68
CA LEU A 910 13.71 34.92 -6.57
C LEU A 910 13.49 35.24 -8.07
N ALA A 911 12.30 35.72 -8.42
CA ALA A 911 11.98 36.16 -9.79
C ALA A 911 12.52 37.55 -10.11
N ASN A 912 12.93 38.31 -9.09
CA ASN A 912 13.51 39.64 -9.24
C ASN A 912 15.05 39.55 -9.30
N TRP A 913 15.75 40.52 -8.70
CA TRP A 913 17.20 40.62 -8.73
C TRP A 913 17.92 39.89 -7.59
N LYS A 914 17.20 39.38 -6.58
CA LYS A 914 17.84 38.76 -5.41
C LYS A 914 18.36 37.36 -5.71
N THR A 915 19.44 36.98 -5.03
CA THR A 915 20.00 35.63 -5.08
C THR A 915 19.28 34.68 -4.13
N GLU A 916 19.43 33.37 -4.33
CA GLU A 916 18.89 32.34 -3.43
C GLU A 916 19.33 32.56 -1.98
N THR A 917 20.59 32.92 -1.78
CA THR A 917 21.16 33.17 -0.44
C THR A 917 20.57 34.43 0.19
N GLN A 918 20.45 35.53 -0.59
CA GLN A 918 19.82 36.77 -0.12
C GLN A 918 18.35 36.57 0.24
N VAL A 919 17.62 35.75 -0.50
CA VAL A 919 16.21 35.43 -0.23
C VAL A 919 16.09 34.64 1.08
N LEU A 920 16.91 33.61 1.29
CA LEU A 920 16.90 32.88 2.57
C LEU A 920 17.29 33.79 3.72
N GLU A 921 18.35 34.58 3.58
CA GLU A 921 18.83 35.47 4.63
C GLU A 921 17.80 36.52 5.01
N GLN A 922 17.15 37.15 4.03
CA GLN A 922 16.05 38.08 4.29
C GLN A 922 14.92 37.40 5.07
N TYR A 923 14.58 36.16 4.71
CA TYR A 923 13.59 35.39 5.45
C TYR A 923 14.03 35.15 6.91
N LEU A 924 15.27 34.71 7.13
CA LEU A 924 15.83 34.48 8.47
C LEU A 924 15.83 35.75 9.32
N VAL A 925 16.28 36.88 8.76
CA VAL A 925 16.29 38.20 9.41
C VAL A 925 14.88 38.65 9.77
N LYS A 926 13.92 38.54 8.84
CA LYS A 926 12.51 38.87 9.10
C LYS A 926 11.99 38.01 10.26
N ARG A 927 12.19 36.70 10.21
CA ARG A 927 11.70 35.78 11.25
C ARG A 927 12.36 35.99 12.61
N TRP A 928 13.62 36.41 12.64
CA TRP A 928 14.30 36.81 13.88
C TRP A 928 13.60 38.02 14.51
N ASN A 929 13.34 39.06 13.73
CA ASN A 929 12.68 40.28 14.20
C ASN A 929 11.22 40.06 14.60
N ASP A 930 10.51 39.16 13.92
CA ASP A 930 9.11 38.83 14.20
C ASP A 930 8.95 37.86 15.38
N CYS A 931 10.04 37.38 15.99
CA CYS A 931 9.98 36.43 17.09
C CYS A 931 9.40 37.11 18.34
N PRO A 932 8.20 36.72 18.84
CA PRO A 932 7.51 37.42 19.92
C PRO A 932 8.15 37.22 21.32
N MET A 933 9.27 36.50 21.39
CA MET A 933 9.91 36.11 22.65
C MET A 933 10.86 37.21 23.15
N PRO A 934 10.71 37.70 24.39
CA PRO A 934 11.72 38.53 25.06
C PRO A 934 12.88 37.63 25.50
N LEU A 935 13.63 37.07 24.56
CA LEU A 935 14.91 36.47 24.90
C LEU A 935 15.85 37.61 25.30
N PRO A 936 16.63 37.50 26.39
CA PRO A 936 17.72 38.42 26.70
C PRO A 936 18.71 38.58 25.52
N MET A 937 18.70 37.63 24.57
CA MET A 937 19.48 37.63 23.34
C MET A 937 18.73 38.06 22.07
N ALA A 938 17.40 38.18 22.07
CA ALA A 938 16.64 38.62 20.87
C ALA A 938 16.70 40.15 20.65
N GLY A 939 17.57 40.86 21.39
CA GLY A 939 17.65 42.32 21.31
C GLY A 939 18.26 42.85 20.00
N ALA A 940 19.34 42.26 19.52
CA ALA A 940 20.01 42.69 18.28
C ALA A 940 20.05 41.55 17.27
N LEU A 941 20.01 41.89 15.98
CA LEU A 941 20.24 40.92 14.91
C LEU A 941 21.64 40.28 15.11
N PRO A 942 21.76 38.94 15.15
CA PRO A 942 23.04 38.30 15.34
C PRO A 942 23.93 38.59 14.13
N THR A 943 25.19 38.92 14.38
CA THR A 943 26.20 39.22 13.35
C THR A 943 27.44 38.36 13.59
N GLY A 944 28.17 38.04 12.52
CA GLY A 944 29.41 37.28 12.59
C GLY A 944 29.19 35.77 12.69
N LYS A 945 30.21 35.06 13.20
CA LYS A 945 30.26 33.59 13.19
C LYS A 945 29.12 32.97 14.00
N GLY A 946 28.38 32.07 13.38
CA GLY A 946 27.23 31.37 13.96
C GLY A 946 25.92 32.15 13.89
N SER A 947 25.88 33.34 13.29
CA SER A 947 24.65 34.15 13.19
C SER A 947 23.59 33.48 12.31
N ILE A 948 23.99 32.92 11.17
CA ILE A 948 23.07 32.20 10.27
C ILE A 948 22.58 30.91 10.92
N ALA A 949 23.49 30.17 11.54
CA ALA A 949 23.16 28.95 12.26
C ALA A 949 22.18 29.22 13.42
N MET A 950 22.39 30.28 14.17
CA MET A 950 21.53 30.71 15.28
C MET A 950 20.11 31.04 14.79
N MET A 951 19.97 31.82 13.72
CA MET A 951 18.65 32.13 13.14
C MET A 951 17.94 30.89 12.60
N ARG A 952 18.67 29.96 11.96
CA ARG A 952 18.12 28.70 11.47
C ARG A 952 17.69 27.77 12.61
N VAL A 953 18.52 27.59 13.63
CA VAL A 953 18.20 26.76 14.81
C VAL A 953 17.01 27.32 15.58
N MET A 954 16.89 28.64 15.72
CA MET A 954 15.70 29.28 16.29
C MET A 954 14.43 28.87 15.54
N LEU A 955 14.44 28.92 14.21
CA LEU A 955 13.30 28.49 13.39
C LEU A 955 12.99 26.99 13.53
N MET A 956 14.03 26.15 13.61
CA MET A 956 13.87 24.71 13.80
C MET A 956 13.24 24.37 15.15
N ALA A 957 13.62 25.10 16.21
CA ALA A 957 13.22 24.82 17.59
C ALA A 957 11.76 25.15 17.90
N GLN A 958 11.17 26.17 17.26
CA GLN A 958 9.74 26.50 17.37
C GLN A 958 9.30 26.63 18.84
N GLY A 959 8.42 25.74 19.34
CA GLY A 959 7.99 25.73 20.74
C GLY A 959 9.11 25.52 21.77
N ALA A 960 10.24 24.93 21.36
CA ALA A 960 11.43 24.72 22.19
C ALA A 960 12.49 25.84 22.06
N THR A 961 12.17 26.93 21.36
CA THR A 961 13.09 28.06 21.14
C THR A 961 13.75 28.57 22.43
N PRO A 962 13.02 28.89 23.53
CA PRO A 962 13.67 29.41 24.73
C PRO A 962 14.75 28.48 25.31
N GLN A 963 14.49 27.17 25.35
CA GLN A 963 15.40 26.17 25.89
C GLN A 963 16.63 26.01 24.98
N VAL A 964 16.41 25.89 23.67
CA VAL A 964 17.47 25.68 22.68
C VAL A 964 18.38 26.92 22.57
N MET A 965 17.81 28.12 22.62
CA MET A 965 18.59 29.36 22.54
C MET A 965 19.40 29.64 23.81
N ALA A 966 18.89 29.26 24.99
CA ALA A 966 19.67 29.31 26.23
C ALA A 966 20.87 28.35 26.18
N ALA A 967 20.66 27.13 25.67
CA ALA A 967 21.72 26.14 25.46
C ALA A 967 22.75 26.56 24.42
N TRP A 968 22.33 27.27 23.36
CA TRP A 968 23.21 27.77 22.30
C TRP A 968 24.39 28.59 22.86
N GLY A 969 24.12 29.49 23.81
CA GLY A 969 25.15 30.32 24.45
C GLY A 969 26.10 29.57 25.39
N GLN A 970 25.79 28.31 25.72
CA GLN A 970 26.55 27.47 26.65
C GLN A 970 27.22 26.26 25.95
N GLN A 971 27.08 26.15 24.62
CA GLN A 971 27.61 25.02 23.87
C GLN A 971 29.13 24.89 23.98
N ASN A 972 29.60 23.65 23.92
CA ASN A 972 31.02 23.37 23.72
C ASN A 972 31.51 24.12 22.46
N PRO A 973 32.64 24.85 22.51
CA PRO A 973 33.16 25.57 21.35
C PRO A 973 33.35 24.70 20.10
N GLU A 974 33.73 23.43 20.24
CA GLU A 974 33.87 22.49 19.11
C GLU A 974 32.51 22.15 18.47
N ASP A 975 31.45 21.97 19.27
CA ASP A 975 30.09 21.70 18.78
C ASP A 975 29.50 22.96 18.14
N PHE A 976 29.63 24.10 18.81
CA PHE A 976 29.23 25.41 18.29
C PHE A 976 29.87 25.70 16.93
N ASN A 977 31.20 25.58 16.82
CA ASN A 977 31.91 25.85 15.57
C ASN A 977 31.46 24.94 14.44
N THR A 978 31.20 23.66 14.73
CA THR A 978 30.71 22.70 13.74
C THR A 978 29.34 23.15 13.21
N ILE A 979 28.38 23.45 14.09
CA ILE A 979 27.03 23.84 13.66
C ILE A 979 27.06 25.19 12.93
N ALA A 980 27.84 26.15 13.45
CA ALA A 980 28.01 27.48 12.89
C ALA A 980 28.52 27.41 11.43
N GLU A 981 29.61 26.70 11.21
CA GLU A 981 30.21 26.55 9.87
C GLU A 981 29.28 25.80 8.93
N GLU A 982 28.71 24.68 9.35
CA GLU A 982 27.93 23.83 8.44
C GLU A 982 26.60 24.46 8.01
N MET A 983 25.94 25.18 8.91
CA MET A 983 24.69 25.87 8.58
C MET A 983 24.90 27.19 7.82
N ALA A 984 26.11 27.76 7.83
CA ALA A 984 26.45 28.94 7.04
C ALA A 984 26.89 28.61 5.59
N LEU A 985 27.05 27.33 5.23
CA LEU A 985 27.33 26.94 3.84
C LEU A 985 26.08 27.05 2.96
N THR A 986 26.21 27.76 1.83
CA THR A 986 25.09 28.08 0.94
C THR A 986 24.75 26.94 -0.03
N GLY A 987 25.74 26.13 -0.41
CA GLY A 987 25.63 25.16 -1.51
C GLY A 987 25.60 25.81 -2.90
N LEU A 988 26.05 27.06 -3.00
CA LEU A 988 26.13 27.86 -4.22
C LEU A 988 27.52 28.52 -4.30
N LYS A 989 28.24 28.27 -5.40
CA LYS A 989 29.66 28.63 -5.52
C LYS A 989 29.97 30.13 -5.42
N ASP A 990 29.04 30.99 -5.84
CA ASP A 990 29.27 32.43 -5.96
C ASP A 990 28.37 33.25 -5.03
N GLN A 991 27.86 32.62 -3.96
CA GLN A 991 26.96 33.27 -3.01
C GLN A 991 27.38 33.01 -1.56
N VAL A 992 27.33 34.07 -0.77
CA VAL A 992 27.63 34.08 0.66
C VAL A 992 26.55 34.88 1.38
N TYR A 993 26.36 34.60 2.66
CA TYR A 993 25.49 35.40 3.52
C TYR A 993 26.16 36.73 3.86
N GLU A 994 25.37 37.80 3.99
CA GLU A 994 25.84 39.12 4.38
C GLU A 994 26.20 39.18 5.88
N GLN A 995 25.40 38.55 6.74
CA GLN A 995 25.61 38.49 8.19
C GLN A 995 26.80 37.60 8.58
N GLU A 996 27.15 36.63 7.72
CA GLU A 996 28.24 35.68 7.95
C GLU A 996 28.91 35.26 6.63
N PRO A 997 29.74 36.14 6.03
CA PRO A 997 30.40 35.83 4.77
C PRO A 997 31.44 34.74 4.97
N MET A 998 31.24 33.59 4.33
CA MET A 998 32.18 32.47 4.34
C MET A 998 32.67 32.12 2.93
N PRO A 999 33.91 31.61 2.77
CA PRO A 999 34.37 31.10 1.48
C PRO A 999 33.46 30.00 0.96
N ALA A 1000 33.17 30.02 -0.34
CA ALA A 1000 32.33 29.00 -0.96
C ALA A 1000 33.03 27.64 -0.96
N GLN A 1001 32.49 26.71 -0.18
CA GLN A 1001 32.94 25.32 -0.06
C GLN A 1001 31.71 24.40 -0.02
N GLY A 1002 31.90 23.11 -0.31
CA GLY A 1002 30.80 22.16 -0.23
C GLY A 1002 31.24 20.69 -0.29
N PRO A 1003 30.28 19.75 -0.38
CA PRO A 1003 28.85 20.00 -0.54
C PRO A 1003 28.23 20.61 0.73
N ALA A 1004 27.23 21.48 0.60
CA ALA A 1004 26.42 21.90 1.75
C ALA A 1004 25.59 20.71 2.28
N ILE A 1005 25.26 20.71 3.57
CA ILE A 1005 24.56 19.58 4.21
C ILE A 1005 23.12 19.98 4.54
N LEU A 1006 22.16 19.21 4.04
CA LEU A 1006 20.77 19.20 4.50
C LEU A 1006 20.58 18.02 5.45
N VAL A 1007 20.33 18.29 6.73
CA VAL A 1007 19.94 17.25 7.71
C VAL A 1007 18.41 17.17 7.71
N TYR A 1008 17.86 16.17 7.01
CA TYR A 1008 16.42 16.00 6.84
C TYR A 1008 15.75 15.42 8.09
N TYR A 1009 14.68 16.07 8.55
CA TYR A 1009 14.01 15.96 9.86
C TYR A 1009 14.72 16.67 11.02
N CYS A 1010 15.65 17.58 10.76
CA CYS A 1010 16.30 18.35 11.83
C CYS A 1010 15.30 19.17 12.68
N PRO A 1011 14.28 19.85 12.12
CA PRO A 1011 13.31 20.60 12.92
C PRO A 1011 12.55 19.73 13.91
N ALA A 1012 12.05 18.57 13.46
CA ALA A 1012 11.32 17.64 14.32
C ALA A 1012 12.19 17.12 15.47
N PHE A 1013 13.44 16.74 15.15
CA PHE A 1013 14.42 16.34 16.16
C PHE A 1013 14.71 17.46 17.17
N VAL A 1014 14.96 18.69 16.71
CA VAL A 1014 15.28 19.84 17.58
C VAL A 1014 14.09 20.22 18.46
N GLN A 1015 12.87 20.16 17.94
CA GLN A 1015 11.66 20.39 18.74
C GLN A 1015 11.48 19.36 19.83
N ARG A 1016 11.58 18.07 19.46
CA ARG A 1016 11.34 16.96 20.38
C ARG A 1016 12.42 16.88 21.45
N ALA A 1017 13.67 16.67 21.03
CA ALA A 1017 14.77 16.48 21.96
C ALA A 1017 15.17 17.80 22.64
N GLY A 1018 15.06 18.94 21.94
CA GLY A 1018 15.46 20.24 22.45
C GLY A 1018 14.55 20.82 23.52
N GLN A 1019 13.29 20.37 23.59
CA GLN A 1019 12.38 20.79 24.66
C GLN A 1019 12.86 20.31 26.03
N SER A 1020 13.42 19.10 26.11
CA SER A 1020 13.83 18.47 27.38
C SER A 1020 15.35 18.49 27.60
N HIS A 1021 16.14 18.41 26.53
CA HIS A 1021 17.60 18.24 26.58
C HIS A 1021 18.29 19.10 25.50
N PRO A 1022 18.15 20.44 25.57
CA PRO A 1022 18.62 21.34 24.51
C PRO A 1022 20.14 21.23 24.26
N ASP A 1023 20.96 21.10 25.29
CA ASP A 1023 22.41 20.96 25.13
C ASP A 1023 22.80 19.68 24.39
N SER A 1024 22.23 18.55 24.82
CA SER A 1024 22.49 17.25 24.18
C SER A 1024 21.97 17.20 22.76
N THR A 1025 20.88 17.92 22.47
CA THR A 1025 20.29 18.02 21.12
C THR A 1025 21.27 18.69 20.16
N LEU A 1026 21.84 19.83 20.57
CA LEU A 1026 22.87 20.53 19.77
C LEU A 1026 24.15 19.69 19.64
N GLN A 1027 24.58 19.00 20.70
CA GLN A 1027 25.71 18.07 20.64
C GLN A 1027 25.49 16.93 19.61
N ILE A 1028 24.31 16.33 19.60
CA ILE A 1028 23.96 15.27 18.64
C ILE A 1028 23.97 15.82 17.21
N LEU A 1029 23.39 17.01 17.01
CA LEU A 1029 23.37 17.67 15.69
C LEU A 1029 24.78 17.96 15.17
N ALA A 1030 25.65 18.53 16.02
CA ALA A 1030 27.06 18.72 15.69
C ALA A 1030 27.74 17.40 15.30
N GLN A 1031 27.43 16.31 16.01
CA GLN A 1031 28.01 15.00 15.70
C GLN A 1031 27.52 14.42 14.37
N VAL A 1032 26.25 14.64 14.01
CA VAL A 1032 25.71 14.28 12.69
C VAL A 1032 26.52 15.00 11.61
N PHE A 1033 26.71 16.32 11.73
CA PHE A 1033 27.51 17.10 10.77
C PHE A 1033 28.95 16.59 10.63
N ARG A 1034 29.66 16.33 11.74
CA ARG A 1034 31.04 15.78 11.68
C ARG A 1034 31.11 14.46 10.93
N LYS A 1035 30.17 13.55 11.19
CA LYS A 1035 30.15 12.25 10.52
C LYS A 1035 29.77 12.35 9.05
N THR A 1036 28.91 13.29 8.70
CA THR A 1036 28.66 13.63 7.29
C THR A 1036 29.93 14.13 6.60
N ARG A 1037 30.73 14.97 7.27
CA ARG A 1037 32.01 15.48 6.72
C ARG A 1037 33.08 14.42 6.54
N GLU A 1038 33.06 13.36 7.34
CA GLU A 1038 33.90 12.17 7.11
C GLU A 1038 33.50 11.40 5.85
N ILE A 1039 32.24 11.50 5.38
CA ILE A 1039 31.76 10.87 4.14
C ILE A 1039 31.91 11.81 2.94
N TRP A 1040 31.65 13.10 3.12
CA TRP A 1040 31.74 14.14 2.10
C TRP A 1040 32.58 15.33 2.61
N PRO A 1041 33.92 15.24 2.46
CA PRO A 1041 34.83 16.31 2.85
C PRO A 1041 34.55 17.62 2.10
N LEU A 1042 34.89 18.74 2.73
CA LEU A 1042 34.79 20.06 2.11
C LEU A 1042 35.76 20.19 0.93
N THR A 1043 35.25 20.61 -0.21
CA THR A 1043 36.05 20.97 -1.38
C THR A 1043 35.44 22.19 -2.08
N SER A 1044 36.28 23.00 -2.72
CA SER A 1044 35.80 24.10 -3.56
C SER A 1044 35.07 23.60 -4.82
N LEU A 1045 35.39 22.39 -5.30
CA LEU A 1045 34.74 21.76 -6.45
C LEU A 1045 33.28 21.39 -6.16
N ALA A 1046 32.95 21.07 -4.91
CA ALA A 1046 31.61 20.72 -4.49
C ALA A 1046 30.81 21.92 -3.91
N ALA A 1047 31.34 23.15 -4.01
CA ALA A 1047 30.68 24.36 -3.48
C ALA A 1047 29.30 24.63 -4.09
N ASP A 1048 29.04 24.17 -5.31
CA ASP A 1048 27.75 24.32 -6.02
C ASP A 1048 26.84 23.09 -5.87
N SER A 1049 27.00 22.32 -4.80
CA SER A 1049 26.26 21.07 -4.56
C SER A 1049 25.86 20.91 -3.10
N HIS A 1050 24.93 20.00 -2.85
CA HIS A 1050 24.49 19.62 -1.51
C HIS A 1050 24.33 18.10 -1.39
N VAL A 1051 24.31 17.62 -0.16
CA VAL A 1051 24.00 16.24 0.22
C VAL A 1051 22.89 16.22 1.27
N VAL A 1052 22.10 15.15 1.29
CA VAL A 1052 20.98 14.97 2.21
C VAL A 1052 21.31 13.86 3.21
N VAL A 1053 21.15 14.16 4.49
CA VAL A 1053 21.32 13.20 5.58
C VAL A 1053 20.01 13.02 6.29
N ARG A 1054 19.41 11.86 6.12
CA ARG A 1054 18.13 11.47 6.72
C ARG A 1054 18.32 11.03 8.17
N ILE A 1055 17.66 11.70 9.11
CA ILE A 1055 17.68 11.33 10.53
C ILE A 1055 16.31 10.84 11.03
N ASP A 1056 15.55 10.16 10.16
CA ASP A 1056 14.23 9.59 10.47
C ASP A 1056 14.19 8.84 11.80
N ALA A 1057 15.22 8.04 12.08
CA ALA A 1057 15.31 7.22 13.28
C ALA A 1057 15.59 8.02 14.57
N LEU A 1058 15.99 9.30 14.46
CA LEU A 1058 16.28 10.16 15.61
C LEU A 1058 15.14 11.14 15.93
N LYS A 1059 14.31 11.50 14.94
CA LYS A 1059 13.41 12.67 15.04
C LYS A 1059 12.36 12.59 16.16
N GLU A 1060 11.94 11.38 16.52
CA GLU A 1060 10.95 11.12 17.58
C GLU A 1060 11.60 10.76 18.94
N LEU A 1061 12.93 10.66 19.00
CA LEU A 1061 13.65 10.22 20.19
C LEU A 1061 14.13 11.41 21.02
N ASP A 1062 14.05 11.27 22.34
CA ASP A 1062 14.68 12.21 23.26
C ASP A 1062 16.20 11.96 23.32
N ALA A 1063 16.98 13.01 23.62
CA ALA A 1063 18.44 12.92 23.59
C ALA A 1063 19.04 11.77 24.43
N PRO A 1064 18.54 11.41 25.64
CA PRO A 1064 19.05 10.26 26.39
C PRO A 1064 19.01 8.93 25.64
N ALA A 1065 17.96 8.66 24.86
CA ALA A 1065 17.82 7.42 24.08
C ALA A 1065 18.83 7.37 22.92
N ILE A 1066 19.19 8.54 22.37
CA ILE A 1066 20.18 8.66 21.31
C ILE A 1066 21.60 8.54 21.87
N LEU A 1067 21.89 9.25 22.96
CA LEU A 1067 23.20 9.26 23.62
C LEU A 1067 23.56 7.91 24.26
N ARG A 1068 22.55 7.16 24.72
CA ARG A 1068 22.68 5.85 25.37
C ARG A 1068 21.81 4.83 24.63
N PRO A 1069 22.22 4.41 23.41
CA PRO A 1069 21.50 3.37 22.70
C PRO A 1069 21.47 2.07 23.51
N GLU A 1070 20.54 1.18 23.18
CA GLU A 1070 20.41 -0.12 23.84
C GLU A 1070 21.76 -0.89 23.85
N PRO A 1071 22.08 -1.60 24.95
CA PRO A 1071 23.30 -2.40 25.02
C PRO A 1071 23.41 -3.36 23.82
N GLY A 1072 24.53 -3.28 23.11
CA GLY A 1072 24.75 -4.09 21.90
C GLY A 1072 24.26 -3.44 20.61
N PHE A 1073 23.74 -2.21 20.64
CA PHE A 1073 23.39 -1.41 19.47
C PHE A 1073 24.24 -0.14 19.39
N ALA A 1074 24.36 0.40 18.17
CA ALA A 1074 24.99 1.68 17.92
C ALA A 1074 24.26 2.42 16.80
N TRP A 1075 24.27 3.75 16.88
CA TRP A 1075 23.82 4.60 15.80
C TRP A 1075 24.89 4.67 14.71
N ILE A 1076 24.51 4.37 13.48
CA ILE A 1076 25.38 4.51 12.31
C ILE A 1076 24.74 5.41 11.26
N MET A 1077 25.58 6.21 10.62
CA MET A 1077 25.27 6.91 9.38
C MET A 1077 25.75 6.05 8.21
N THR A 1078 24.83 5.66 7.34
CA THR A 1078 25.10 4.84 6.15
C THR A 1078 24.87 5.67 4.90
N LYS A 1079 25.90 5.78 4.06
CA LYS A 1079 25.81 6.37 2.72
C LYS A 1079 24.94 5.48 1.83
N THR A 1080 23.80 5.99 1.38
CA THR A 1080 22.83 5.26 0.54
C THR A 1080 23.03 5.56 -0.94
N SER A 1081 23.57 6.73 -1.27
CA SER A 1081 23.92 7.12 -2.63
C SER A 1081 25.10 8.08 -2.66
N SER A 1082 25.47 8.60 -3.83
CA SER A 1082 26.49 9.64 -3.93
C SER A 1082 26.09 10.97 -3.28
N LYS A 1083 24.78 11.20 -3.07
CA LYS A 1083 24.21 12.43 -2.53
C LYS A 1083 23.42 12.25 -1.23
N GLU A 1084 23.27 11.03 -0.75
CA GLU A 1084 22.40 10.73 0.38
C GLU A 1084 23.04 9.78 1.40
N ALA A 1085 22.73 10.01 2.67
CA ALA A 1085 22.95 9.07 3.77
C ALA A 1085 21.71 9.01 4.67
N MET A 1086 21.62 7.94 5.47
CA MET A 1086 20.61 7.81 6.52
C MET A 1086 21.26 7.38 7.85
N VAL A 1087 20.70 7.86 8.96
CA VAL A 1087 21.04 7.40 10.31
C VAL A 1087 20.10 6.27 10.72
N GLN A 1088 20.67 5.17 11.19
CA GLN A 1088 19.95 3.98 11.62
C GLN A 1088 20.61 3.34 12.84
N MET A 1089 19.82 2.63 13.65
CA MET A 1089 20.32 1.84 14.77
C MET A 1089 20.66 0.44 14.28
N VAL A 1090 21.88 -0.02 14.56
CA VAL A 1090 22.37 -1.32 14.07
C VAL A 1090 23.05 -2.08 15.21
N PRO A 1091 22.87 -3.42 15.29
CA PRO A 1091 23.60 -4.24 16.25
C PRO A 1091 25.12 -4.07 16.08
N VAL A 1092 25.84 -3.94 17.19
CA VAL A 1092 27.31 -3.80 17.22
C VAL A 1092 27.99 -4.99 16.52
N SER A 1093 27.38 -6.18 16.55
CA SER A 1093 27.85 -7.37 15.82
C SER A 1093 27.85 -7.21 14.30
N GLU A 1094 26.99 -6.36 13.74
CA GLU A 1094 26.92 -6.10 12.30
C GLU A 1094 27.91 -5.03 11.85
N LEU A 1095 28.42 -4.20 12.76
CA LEU A 1095 29.40 -3.16 12.42
C LEU A 1095 30.67 -3.74 11.79
N GLN A 1096 31.06 -4.96 12.17
CA GLN A 1096 32.21 -5.65 11.59
C GLN A 1096 32.00 -6.06 10.12
N LYS A 1097 30.75 -6.16 9.67
CA LYS A 1097 30.38 -6.56 8.30
C LYS A 1097 30.20 -5.37 7.37
N LYS A 1098 30.07 -4.15 7.90
CA LYS A 1098 29.81 -2.95 7.13
C LYS A 1098 31.12 -2.28 6.72
N ASP A 1099 31.15 -1.78 5.49
CA ASP A 1099 32.27 -1.03 4.96
C ASP A 1099 32.42 0.33 5.67
N ILE A 1100 33.62 0.62 6.16
CA ILE A 1100 33.94 1.80 6.98
C ILE A 1100 33.93 3.08 6.12
N GLU A 1101 34.15 2.99 4.81
CA GLU A 1101 34.09 4.16 3.93
C GLU A 1101 32.66 4.68 3.81
N THR A 1102 31.70 3.77 3.67
CA THR A 1102 30.28 4.07 3.51
C THR A 1102 29.50 4.15 4.83
N ASN A 1103 30.07 3.73 5.97
CA ASN A 1103 29.38 3.69 7.26
C ASN A 1103 30.20 4.37 8.37
N LYS A 1104 29.61 5.37 9.04
CA LYS A 1104 30.23 6.11 10.16
C LYS A 1104 29.42 5.93 11.43
N VAL A 1105 30.05 5.46 12.50
CA VAL A 1105 29.41 5.34 13.83
C VAL A 1105 29.26 6.73 14.45
N LEU A 1106 28.05 7.07 14.92
CA LEU A 1106 27.82 8.28 15.70
C LEU A 1106 28.30 8.04 17.14
N SER A 1107 29.33 8.78 17.57
CA SER A 1107 29.91 8.66 18.92
C SER A 1107 29.65 9.93 19.72
N PHE A 1108 28.95 9.83 20.85
CA PHE A 1108 28.53 11.00 21.64
C PHE A 1108 29.28 11.19 22.95
N ALA A 1109 30.43 10.53 23.13
CA ALA A 1109 31.17 10.53 24.39
C ALA A 1109 31.51 11.95 24.89
N SER A 1110 30.73 12.42 25.85
CA SER A 1110 30.93 13.66 26.59
C SER A 1110 31.98 13.43 27.67
N GLY A 1111 33.25 13.58 27.30
CA GLY A 1111 34.34 13.67 28.25
C GLY A 1111 35.64 13.07 27.75
N ARG A 1112 36.67 13.93 27.64
CA ARG A 1112 38.09 13.54 27.57
C ARG A 1112 38.57 12.88 28.88
N ARG A 1113 37.81 11.94 29.47
CA ARG A 1113 38.47 10.85 30.18
C ARG A 1113 39.01 9.96 29.10
N SER A 1114 40.33 9.85 29.05
CA SER A 1114 41.08 8.93 28.22
C SER A 1114 40.58 7.49 28.45
N VAL A 1115 39.48 7.11 27.80
CA VAL A 1115 39.14 5.71 27.59
C VAL A 1115 40.29 5.15 26.75
N PRO A 1116 40.95 4.07 27.19
CA PRO A 1116 42.10 3.54 26.47
C PRO A 1116 41.66 3.08 25.07
N ARG A 1117 42.17 3.78 24.05
CA ARG A 1117 42.24 3.42 22.62
C ARG A 1117 40.99 2.73 22.02
N THR A 1118 40.19 3.52 21.30
CA THR A 1118 39.23 3.20 20.20
C THR A 1118 38.61 1.78 20.12
N PRO A 1119 37.32 1.66 19.73
CA PRO A 1119 36.67 0.37 19.39
C PRO A 1119 37.42 -0.46 18.33
N GLN A 1120 38.27 0.16 17.51
CA GLN A 1120 39.18 -0.52 16.58
C GLN A 1120 40.16 -1.48 17.28
N SER A 1121 40.51 -1.24 18.54
CA SER A 1121 41.38 -2.14 19.32
C SER A 1121 40.64 -3.38 19.85
N LEU A 1122 39.32 -3.27 20.10
CA LEU A 1122 38.46 -4.40 20.48
C LEU A 1122 38.25 -5.35 19.29
N ILE A 1123 38.05 -4.81 18.09
CA ILE A 1123 37.90 -5.60 16.86
C ILE A 1123 39.22 -6.34 16.53
N ARG A 1124 40.39 -5.73 16.77
CA ARG A 1124 41.69 -6.42 16.60
C ARG A 1124 42.00 -7.43 17.71
N ARG A 1125 41.47 -7.28 18.94
CA ARG A 1125 41.74 -8.21 20.06
C ARG A 1125 40.87 -9.47 20.04
N MET A 1126 39.70 -9.47 19.41
CA MET A 1126 38.85 -10.67 19.31
C MET A 1126 39.30 -11.66 18.22
N SER A 1127 40.06 -11.22 17.20
CA SER A 1127 40.63 -12.13 16.18
C SER A 1127 41.86 -12.94 16.64
N VAL A 1128 42.38 -12.74 17.86
CA VAL A 1128 43.64 -13.41 18.32
C VAL A 1128 43.40 -14.44 19.44
N ARG A 1129 42.16 -14.82 19.75
CA ARG A 1129 41.86 -15.87 20.75
C ARG A 1129 41.00 -17.00 20.21
N VAL A 1130 41.44 -17.64 19.12
CA VAL A 1130 41.07 -19.03 18.81
C VAL A 1130 42.31 -19.71 18.21
N GLY A 1131 42.93 -20.62 18.97
CA GLY A 1131 44.02 -21.48 18.50
C GLY A 1131 45.29 -21.45 19.35
N SER A 1132 45.25 -22.09 20.52
CA SER A 1132 46.47 -22.54 21.23
C SER A 1132 46.38 -24.04 21.45
N LEU A 1133 46.98 -24.80 20.53
CA LEU A 1133 47.37 -26.19 20.73
C LEU A 1133 48.90 -26.21 20.81
N ARG A 1134 49.39 -26.79 21.91
CA ARG A 1134 50.80 -26.97 22.26
C ARG A 1134 51.55 -27.82 21.22
N PHE A 1135 52.77 -27.43 20.86
CA PHE A 1135 53.92 -28.34 20.67
C PHE A 1135 55.25 -27.56 20.72
N GLY A 1136 56.17 -28.03 21.56
CA GLY A 1136 57.61 -28.19 21.24
C GLY A 1136 58.54 -26.95 21.25
N PRO A 1137 59.68 -27.00 21.98
CA PRO A 1137 60.62 -25.89 22.09
C PRO A 1137 61.77 -25.98 21.06
N ARG A 1138 62.30 -24.83 20.59
CA ARG A 1138 63.75 -24.47 20.59
C ARG A 1138 64.09 -23.27 19.69
N VAL A 1139 64.91 -22.39 20.29
CA VAL A 1139 66.04 -21.62 19.72
C VAL A 1139 65.73 -20.44 18.80
N GLY A 1140 66.31 -19.28 19.13
CA GLY A 1140 66.73 -18.30 18.12
C GLY A 1140 66.45 -16.84 18.47
N SER A 1141 67.38 -16.22 19.19
CA SER A 1141 67.59 -14.77 19.28
C SER A 1141 67.57 -14.10 17.89
N LEU A 1142 66.92 -12.94 17.73
CA LEU A 1142 67.55 -11.71 17.21
C LEU A 1142 66.60 -10.50 17.26
N ARG A 1143 67.12 -9.41 17.84
CA ARG A 1143 66.60 -8.03 17.77
C ARG A 1143 66.86 -7.46 16.37
N PHE A 1144 65.98 -6.61 15.84
CA PHE A 1144 66.17 -5.16 15.66
C PHE A 1144 65.21 -4.52 14.62
N TRP A 1145 64.86 -3.26 14.93
CA TRP A 1145 64.09 -2.22 14.23
C TRP A 1145 62.56 -2.31 14.24
#